data_AF-A0A945ZQP3-F1
#
_entry.id   AF-A0A945ZQP3-F1
#
_cell.length_a   1.000
_cell.length_b   1.000
_cell.length_c   1.000
_cell.angle_alpha   90.00
_cell.angle_beta   90.00
_cell.angle_gamma   90.00
#
_symmetry.space_group_name_H-M   'P 1'
#
loop_
_entity.id
_entity.type
_entity.pdbx_description
1 polymer ?
#
loop_
_entity_poly.entity_id
_entity_poly.type
_entity_poly.pdbx_seq_one_letter_code
_entity_poly.pdbx_strand_id
1 'polypeptide(L)'
;MRIKLMTLCMALCCLCLNATSQNVPDYVPTDGLVAWYPFNGNANDESGNGKDGIVVGASATIDRDGNLNSALEFLGAPVPGTDRTEVAVDNHVAVPNFGEGFENGISISLWSEVYPTSESAFLQRRDNNNIDFSLELNNSQQLGVHLGFMVLGSTASIVNEWTHISLSYDEQTVQLFINGMLIASEPSTQNINSYDDLLLIGKYIYYGGNTHHFFFNGKQDDMGIWNRALTAEEILALYNAELPVQVGCIDSIACNYDSIATEDDGSCEYSAYGQNCDGSCLGGTSWFVNGMADAEEANGDSSMPFSTIQAACDAACSGDTILIAPGTYIENVSLTEEGVTVMGFAPALAPDSIASQVIIDGAELATTFYVSGSETVLSDLTIQNGRSGYGAGLYMSGCDGTLVQRCIIRDNVGTGDITAHGIQLGASNCIIEDCLVTGNYGRKHTVNTGGSNNVIRNCRIIDNNAWETGGGIVVYTSNMLIENCLVANNNNGGITTYKDDTVIDHCTITDNTNFGCFIWCYSNDADFYITNSLIANNGSAEFKMVQTGDKVATAHLRNALVEGGVDYDWLSVYKQFDVDSSLISFAPSFQINYELASNSAGIGEGSDFRYGFDGTLSVASSALDLNFEDRPVPVGSSADLGCFEHPLGTSEPTLGCTNIDACNYDSSATDEDGSCILPTCDDPTACNFDENAVCGGGSCLLSGCMEVQACNYNPLAECEGESCDYACCPGPGCCSEGTVWDFDLAQCIPFDSCQEDLDGDGIIGINDLLQLLSSFGTICEAFETVEFTCGDLLNYHGYDYATVQVGDQCWFAENLRTELYASGDPIPSDIQDSLLWATAGAQTYFLEDSVYLEERGRMYNGHAVLDARGLCPTGWHVPSDGDFIQLEGATGMSEVDWESTEGDRGCSLEIGETWKSQTGWYPGEEGTDLWGLSVQPSGYFLTWDGFGNAYTSSEFWTSTPYDATRLWRRQVPADSGCLFRGWWEMGVGSAVRCIKDTE
;
A
#
# COMPACT_ATOMS: atom_id res chain seq x y z
N MET A 1 55.26 -22.56 27.17
CA MET A 1 54.26 -21.91 26.31
C MET A 1 54.84 -20.86 25.32
N ARG A 2 56.16 -20.86 25.03
CA ARG A 2 56.76 -19.97 24.00
C ARG A 2 57.59 -20.69 22.92
N ILE A 3 57.65 -22.03 22.95
CA ILE A 3 58.42 -22.84 21.98
C ILE A 3 57.52 -23.63 21.02
N LYS A 4 56.23 -23.85 21.34
CA LYS A 4 55.24 -24.41 20.39
C LYS A 4 54.64 -23.36 19.43
N LEU A 5 54.76 -22.07 19.76
CA LEU A 5 54.27 -20.97 18.90
C LEU A 5 55.26 -20.62 17.78
N MET A 6 56.57 -20.88 17.97
CA MET A 6 57.61 -20.54 16.99
C MET A 6 57.75 -21.60 15.89
N THR A 7 57.42 -22.86 16.18
CA THR A 7 57.42 -23.95 15.18
C THR A 7 56.15 -23.94 14.32
N LEU A 8 55.03 -23.39 14.82
CA LEU A 8 53.81 -23.19 14.03
C LEU A 8 53.95 -21.98 13.09
N CYS A 9 54.58 -20.88 13.55
CA CYS A 9 54.87 -19.73 12.68
C CYS A 9 55.95 -20.02 11.61
N MET A 10 56.93 -20.90 11.85
CA MET A 10 57.89 -21.31 10.81
C MET A 10 57.34 -22.34 9.82
N ALA A 11 56.28 -23.08 10.18
CA ALA A 11 55.57 -23.94 9.24
C ALA A 11 54.62 -23.15 8.34
N LEU A 12 54.02 -22.06 8.85
CA LEU A 12 53.21 -21.14 8.02
C LEU A 12 54.05 -20.18 7.17
N CYS A 13 55.25 -19.76 7.61
CA CYS A 13 56.11 -18.86 6.80
C CYS A 13 56.91 -19.56 5.68
N CYS A 14 56.87 -20.89 5.58
CA CYS A 14 57.54 -21.65 4.51
C CYS A 14 56.59 -22.17 3.42
N LEU A 15 55.32 -21.79 3.45
CA LEU A 15 54.36 -22.00 2.35
C LEU A 15 54.04 -20.72 1.58
N CYS A 16 54.68 -19.59 1.92
CA CYS A 16 54.60 -18.34 1.18
C CYS A 16 55.81 -18.19 0.23
N LEU A 17 56.06 -19.21 -0.59
CA LEU A 17 56.80 -19.07 -1.84
C LEU A 17 55.75 -19.15 -2.92
N ASN A 18 55.56 -18.05 -3.66
CA ASN A 18 54.67 -17.92 -4.81
C ASN A 18 54.65 -19.21 -5.65
N ALA A 19 53.68 -20.07 -5.39
CA ALA A 19 53.04 -20.86 -6.40
C ALA A 19 51.69 -20.19 -6.54
N THR A 20 51.58 -19.27 -7.49
CA THR A 20 50.30 -18.97 -8.12
C THR A 20 49.70 -20.32 -8.47
N SER A 21 48.61 -20.73 -7.81
CA SER A 21 47.86 -21.88 -8.28
C SER A 21 47.46 -21.56 -9.72
N GLN A 22 47.79 -22.44 -10.65
CA GLN A 22 47.15 -22.39 -11.97
C GLN A 22 45.65 -22.55 -11.70
N ASN A 23 44.84 -21.53 -12.01
CA ASN A 23 43.39 -21.63 -12.09
C ASN A 23 42.99 -22.21 -13.47
N VAL A 24 43.85 -23.07 -14.03
CA VAL A 24 43.58 -23.74 -15.29
C VAL A 24 42.75 -24.98 -14.98
N PRO A 25 41.55 -25.15 -15.57
CA PRO A 25 40.74 -26.35 -15.35
C PRO A 25 41.48 -27.63 -15.72
N ASP A 26 41.23 -28.73 -14.99
CA ASP A 26 41.94 -30.01 -15.16
C ASP A 26 41.83 -30.61 -16.58
N TYR A 27 40.79 -30.24 -17.33
CA TYR A 27 40.58 -30.70 -18.72
C TYR A 27 41.44 -29.95 -19.75
N VAL A 28 42.05 -28.82 -19.39
CA VAL A 28 42.90 -28.02 -20.27
C VAL A 28 44.33 -28.58 -20.24
N PRO A 29 44.89 -29.06 -21.38
CA PRO A 29 46.25 -29.57 -21.40
C PRO A 29 47.26 -28.48 -21.03
N THR A 30 47.99 -28.64 -19.93
CA THR A 30 48.97 -27.64 -19.47
C THR A 30 50.33 -27.76 -20.17
N ASP A 31 50.64 -28.92 -20.77
CA ASP A 31 51.86 -29.11 -21.56
C ASP A 31 51.83 -28.23 -22.81
N GLY A 32 52.81 -27.34 -22.96
CA GLY A 32 52.90 -26.38 -24.05
C GLY A 32 51.85 -25.26 -24.04
N LEU A 33 51.09 -25.08 -22.96
CA LEU A 33 50.10 -24.01 -22.83
C LEU A 33 50.81 -22.65 -22.73
N VAL A 34 50.47 -21.73 -23.63
CA VAL A 34 51.03 -20.37 -23.71
C VAL A 34 50.14 -19.37 -22.98
N ALA A 35 48.82 -19.45 -23.20
CA ALA A 35 47.86 -18.58 -22.56
C ALA A 35 46.50 -19.28 -22.43
N TRP A 36 45.77 -18.96 -21.35
CA TRP A 36 44.41 -19.44 -21.09
C TRP A 36 43.55 -18.26 -20.65
N TYR A 37 42.53 -17.94 -21.43
CA TYR A 37 41.59 -16.86 -21.19
C TYR A 37 40.17 -17.46 -21.00
N PRO A 38 39.73 -17.67 -19.75
CA PRO A 38 38.37 -18.15 -19.48
C PRO A 38 37.32 -17.05 -19.61
N PHE A 39 37.71 -15.79 -19.85
CA PHE A 39 36.81 -14.65 -20.02
C PHE A 39 35.74 -14.43 -18.93
N ASN A 40 36.03 -14.85 -17.69
CA ASN A 40 35.24 -14.59 -16.48
C ASN A 40 35.29 -13.11 -16.03
N GLY A 41 34.70 -12.24 -16.82
CA GLY A 41 34.55 -10.81 -16.56
C GLY A 41 35.79 -9.95 -16.85
N ASN A 42 36.87 -10.56 -17.35
CA ASN A 42 38.13 -9.90 -17.67
C ASN A 42 38.90 -10.68 -18.76
N ALA A 43 40.05 -10.18 -19.21
CA ALA A 43 40.91 -10.84 -20.19
C ALA A 43 42.27 -11.25 -19.59
N ASN A 44 42.31 -11.60 -18.31
CA ASN A 44 43.55 -12.04 -17.65
C ASN A 44 43.94 -13.45 -18.10
N ASP A 45 45.25 -13.71 -18.16
CA ASP A 45 45.80 -15.01 -18.50
C ASP A 45 45.94 -15.88 -17.25
N GLU A 46 45.10 -16.92 -17.17
CA GLU A 46 45.08 -17.84 -16.03
C GLU A 46 46.04 -19.04 -16.19
N SER A 47 46.76 -19.13 -17.32
CA SER A 47 47.80 -20.15 -17.53
C SER A 47 48.99 -20.02 -16.56
N GLY A 48 49.16 -18.81 -16.00
CA GLY A 48 50.29 -18.43 -15.16
C GLY A 48 51.50 -17.90 -15.93
N ASN A 49 51.40 -17.70 -17.26
CA ASN A 49 52.48 -17.20 -18.10
C ASN A 49 52.51 -15.67 -18.25
N GLY A 50 51.53 -14.97 -17.65
CA GLY A 50 51.48 -13.50 -17.57
C GLY A 50 51.16 -12.83 -18.91
N LYS A 51 50.37 -13.49 -19.75
CA LYS A 51 49.91 -12.97 -21.05
C LYS A 51 48.58 -12.21 -20.93
N ASP A 52 48.44 -11.37 -19.89
CA ASP A 52 47.20 -10.65 -19.62
C ASP A 52 46.79 -9.75 -20.79
N GLY A 53 45.53 -9.86 -21.20
CA GLY A 53 44.91 -9.03 -22.22
C GLY A 53 44.33 -7.74 -21.64
N ILE A 54 44.32 -6.70 -22.47
CA ILE A 54 43.66 -5.42 -22.20
C ILE A 54 42.38 -5.39 -23.01
N VAL A 55 41.24 -5.39 -22.33
CA VAL A 55 39.93 -5.24 -22.96
C VAL A 55 39.76 -3.82 -23.49
N VAL A 56 39.47 -3.69 -24.78
CA VAL A 56 39.16 -2.42 -25.45
C VAL A 56 37.74 -2.51 -25.99
N GLY A 57 36.78 -1.94 -25.26
CA GLY A 57 35.39 -1.77 -25.70
C GLY A 57 34.50 -3.04 -25.77
N ALA A 58 35.05 -4.25 -25.65
CA ALA A 58 34.26 -5.46 -25.47
C ALA A 58 33.64 -5.52 -24.05
N SER A 59 32.48 -6.14 -23.90
CA SER A 59 31.71 -6.22 -22.65
C SER A 59 31.61 -7.65 -22.14
N ALA A 60 31.55 -7.81 -20.81
CA ALA A 60 31.23 -9.10 -20.21
C ALA A 60 29.79 -9.50 -20.53
N THR A 61 29.56 -10.78 -20.80
CA THR A 61 28.26 -11.34 -21.20
C THR A 61 28.07 -12.72 -20.59
N ILE A 62 26.87 -13.27 -20.75
CA ILE A 62 26.53 -14.66 -20.46
C ILE A 62 27.38 -15.61 -21.32
N ASP A 63 27.93 -16.66 -20.71
CA ASP A 63 28.70 -17.73 -21.37
C ASP A 63 27.80 -18.76 -22.09
N ARG A 64 28.37 -19.91 -22.47
CA ARG A 64 27.64 -21.00 -23.14
C ARG A 64 26.72 -21.81 -22.23
N ASP A 65 26.92 -21.73 -20.91
CA ASP A 65 26.19 -22.50 -19.89
C ASP A 65 25.16 -21.65 -19.12
N GLY A 66 25.09 -20.35 -19.41
CA GLY A 66 24.12 -19.42 -18.83
C GLY A 66 24.68 -18.58 -17.67
N ASN A 67 25.97 -18.68 -17.35
CA ASN A 67 26.58 -17.94 -16.25
C ASN A 67 26.81 -16.48 -16.65
N LEU A 68 26.37 -15.55 -15.79
CA LEU A 68 26.48 -14.11 -16.02
C LEU A 68 27.94 -13.64 -15.93
N ASN A 69 28.33 -12.75 -16.85
CA ASN A 69 29.68 -12.15 -16.92
C ASN A 69 30.83 -13.16 -17.09
N SER A 70 30.55 -14.33 -17.66
CA SER A 70 31.53 -15.41 -17.85
C SER A 70 32.09 -15.54 -19.27
N ALA A 71 31.72 -14.65 -20.19
CA ALA A 71 32.32 -14.55 -21.53
C ALA A 71 32.51 -13.09 -21.96
N LEU A 72 33.17 -12.84 -23.10
CA LEU A 72 33.28 -11.50 -23.70
C LEU A 72 32.49 -11.38 -25.01
N GLU A 73 31.69 -10.32 -25.14
CA GLU A 73 31.00 -9.92 -26.35
C GLU A 73 31.77 -8.83 -27.10
N PHE A 74 31.96 -9.05 -28.40
CA PHE A 74 32.64 -8.14 -29.30
C PHE A 74 31.65 -7.65 -30.36
N LEU A 75 31.39 -6.34 -30.38
CA LEU A 75 30.50 -5.67 -31.34
C LEU A 75 31.27 -4.65 -32.19
N GLY A 76 32.51 -5.00 -32.56
CA GLY A 76 33.38 -4.11 -33.34
C GLY A 76 32.86 -3.92 -34.75
N ALA A 77 32.99 -2.70 -35.29
CA ALA A 77 32.45 -2.37 -36.61
C ALA A 77 33.28 -1.30 -37.34
N PRO A 78 33.49 -1.43 -38.66
CA PRO A 78 34.02 -0.34 -39.49
C PRO A 78 32.93 0.70 -39.80
N VAL A 79 33.34 1.91 -40.21
CA VAL A 79 32.38 2.92 -40.71
C VAL A 79 31.74 2.42 -42.02
N PRO A 80 30.40 2.39 -42.14
CA PRO A 80 29.72 1.93 -43.35
C PRO A 80 30.18 2.68 -44.61
N GLY A 81 30.46 1.93 -45.69
CA GLY A 81 30.84 2.49 -46.99
C GLY A 81 32.32 2.88 -47.15
N THR A 82 33.15 2.70 -46.12
CA THR A 82 34.58 3.08 -46.17
C THR A 82 35.52 1.97 -46.65
N ASP A 83 34.98 0.84 -47.13
CA ASP A 83 35.78 -0.37 -47.38
C ASP A 83 36.69 -0.69 -46.19
N ARG A 84 36.18 -0.54 -44.95
CA ARG A 84 36.90 -0.87 -43.71
C ARG A 84 38.14 -0.03 -43.40
N THR A 85 38.35 1.09 -44.10
CA THR A 85 39.52 1.95 -43.82
C THR A 85 39.32 2.88 -42.63
N GLU A 86 38.09 3.00 -42.12
CA GLU A 86 37.75 3.79 -40.94
C GLU A 86 37.04 2.91 -39.91
N VAL A 87 37.36 3.11 -38.62
CA VAL A 87 36.80 2.35 -37.49
C VAL A 87 35.65 3.13 -36.87
N ALA A 88 34.48 2.50 -36.75
CA ALA A 88 33.33 3.08 -36.04
C ALA A 88 33.33 2.66 -34.56
N VAL A 89 33.47 1.35 -34.30
CA VAL A 89 33.50 0.76 -32.97
C VAL A 89 34.71 -0.17 -32.89
N ASP A 90 35.63 0.09 -31.96
CA ASP A 90 36.89 -0.64 -31.82
C ASP A 90 36.83 -1.66 -30.66
N ASN A 91 36.10 -2.76 -30.83
CA ASN A 91 36.01 -3.81 -29.81
C ASN A 91 37.03 -4.91 -30.06
N HIS A 92 37.96 -5.10 -29.13
CA HIS A 92 38.96 -6.17 -29.16
C HIS A 92 39.63 -6.35 -27.80
N VAL A 93 40.38 -7.44 -27.63
CA VAL A 93 41.37 -7.59 -26.56
C VAL A 93 42.75 -7.46 -27.17
N ALA A 94 43.57 -6.59 -26.61
CA ALA A 94 44.97 -6.40 -26.98
C ALA A 94 45.87 -7.09 -25.96
N VAL A 95 46.65 -8.09 -26.38
CA VAL A 95 47.63 -8.77 -25.53
C VAL A 95 49.03 -8.27 -25.89
N PRO A 96 49.58 -7.28 -25.16
CA PRO A 96 50.90 -6.76 -25.43
C PRO A 96 52.00 -7.72 -24.95
N ASN A 97 53.17 -7.65 -25.57
CA ASN A 97 54.33 -8.51 -25.28
C ASN A 97 54.04 -10.02 -25.34
N PHE A 98 53.16 -10.46 -26.26
CA PHE A 98 52.83 -11.87 -26.42
C PHE A 98 54.07 -12.72 -26.68
N GLY A 99 55.03 -12.25 -27.50
CA GLY A 99 56.45 -12.60 -27.44
C GLY A 99 56.87 -14.08 -27.60
N GLU A 100 55.94 -15.02 -27.82
CA GLU A 100 56.22 -16.45 -27.88
C GLU A 100 56.65 -16.94 -29.28
N GLY A 101 57.53 -17.95 -29.30
CA GLY A 101 57.92 -18.66 -30.51
C GLY A 101 57.15 -19.97 -30.68
N PHE A 102 56.72 -20.28 -31.92
CA PHE A 102 55.97 -21.49 -32.27
C PHE A 102 56.85 -22.48 -33.05
N GLU A 103 58.02 -22.80 -32.49
CA GLU A 103 59.05 -23.65 -33.10
C GLU A 103 58.77 -25.17 -33.03
N ASN A 104 57.63 -25.58 -32.45
CA ASN A 104 57.18 -26.97 -32.38
C ASN A 104 55.70 -27.11 -32.81
N GLY A 105 55.21 -26.17 -33.61
CA GLY A 105 53.80 -26.07 -33.99
C GLY A 105 52.98 -25.09 -33.13
N ILE A 106 51.68 -25.00 -33.42
CA ILE A 106 50.72 -24.14 -32.71
C ILE A 106 49.36 -24.84 -32.61
N SER A 107 48.67 -24.64 -31.50
CA SER A 107 47.23 -24.89 -31.43
C SER A 107 46.50 -23.71 -30.82
N ILE A 108 45.29 -23.46 -31.30
CA ILE A 108 44.37 -22.48 -30.75
C ILE A 108 43.03 -23.17 -30.60
N SER A 109 42.37 -22.99 -29.46
CA SER A 109 41.02 -23.49 -29.21
C SER A 109 40.20 -22.42 -28.51
N LEU A 110 38.94 -22.27 -28.87
CA LEU A 110 38.01 -21.35 -28.21
C LEU A 110 36.56 -21.82 -28.37
N TRP A 111 35.70 -21.40 -27.46
CA TRP A 111 34.26 -21.38 -27.68
C TRP A 111 33.84 -20.04 -28.27
N SER A 112 32.93 -20.07 -29.24
CA SER A 112 32.44 -18.83 -29.84
C SER A 112 31.01 -18.93 -30.37
N GLU A 113 30.23 -17.88 -30.13
CA GLU A 113 28.92 -17.66 -30.74
C GLU A 113 29.06 -16.51 -31.76
N VAL A 114 28.92 -16.80 -33.05
CA VAL A 114 29.16 -15.82 -34.12
C VAL A 114 27.83 -15.19 -34.56
N TYR A 115 27.70 -13.86 -34.51
CA TYR A 115 26.52 -13.17 -35.02
C TYR A 115 26.52 -13.05 -36.55
N PRO A 116 25.38 -12.78 -37.20
CA PRO A 116 25.31 -12.66 -38.65
C PRO A 116 26.20 -11.50 -39.14
N THR A 117 27.26 -11.82 -39.86
CA THR A 117 28.17 -10.85 -40.46
C THR A 117 28.71 -11.37 -41.79
N SER A 118 29.18 -10.45 -42.64
CA SER A 118 29.85 -10.82 -43.87
C SER A 118 31.23 -11.41 -43.63
N GLU A 119 31.94 -11.09 -42.54
CA GLU A 119 33.29 -11.60 -42.25
C GLU A 119 33.58 -11.38 -40.75
N SER A 120 34.30 -12.31 -40.11
CA SER A 120 34.64 -12.24 -38.67
C SER A 120 36.11 -12.62 -38.44
N ALA A 121 36.79 -11.93 -37.53
CA ALA A 121 38.18 -12.22 -37.18
C ALA A 121 38.30 -12.64 -35.72
N PHE A 122 38.46 -13.95 -35.46
CA PHE A 122 38.54 -14.45 -34.09
C PHE A 122 39.79 -13.92 -33.39
N LEU A 123 40.95 -14.02 -34.06
CA LEU A 123 42.20 -13.46 -33.57
C LEU A 123 43.25 -13.29 -34.67
N GLN A 124 44.23 -12.43 -34.43
CA GLN A 124 45.38 -12.21 -35.29
C GLN A 124 46.65 -11.91 -34.48
N ARG A 125 47.76 -12.55 -34.87
CA ARG A 125 49.12 -12.11 -34.56
C ARG A 125 49.84 -11.73 -35.84
N ARG A 126 50.56 -10.61 -35.81
CA ARG A 126 51.15 -10.00 -37.01
C ARG A 126 52.38 -9.18 -36.65
N ASP A 127 53.35 -9.12 -37.57
CA ASP A 127 54.40 -8.09 -37.59
C ASP A 127 54.08 -6.93 -38.56
N ASN A 128 54.79 -5.80 -38.45
CA ASN A 128 54.58 -4.61 -39.30
C ASN A 128 54.55 -4.89 -40.83
N ASN A 129 55.06 -6.04 -41.30
CA ASN A 129 55.11 -6.38 -42.72
C ASN A 129 54.36 -7.69 -43.09
N ASN A 130 54.07 -8.59 -42.14
CA ASN A 130 53.50 -9.90 -42.43
C ASN A 130 52.54 -10.41 -41.35
N ILE A 131 51.47 -11.11 -41.76
CA ILE A 131 50.60 -11.83 -40.83
C ILE A 131 51.35 -13.09 -40.40
N ASP A 132 51.48 -13.27 -39.10
CA ASP A 132 52.15 -14.45 -38.54
C ASP A 132 51.13 -15.59 -38.41
N PHE A 133 50.00 -15.35 -37.75
CA PHE A 133 48.81 -16.18 -37.88
C PHE A 133 47.50 -15.41 -37.72
N SER A 134 46.43 -15.86 -38.38
CA SER A 134 45.05 -15.43 -38.10
C SER A 134 44.08 -16.60 -38.17
N LEU A 135 42.99 -16.49 -37.38
CA LEU A 135 41.82 -17.36 -37.44
C LEU A 135 40.60 -16.50 -37.76
N GLU A 136 39.89 -16.82 -38.85
CA GLU A 136 38.90 -15.94 -39.46
C GLU A 136 37.73 -16.70 -40.10
N LEU A 137 36.63 -16.00 -40.36
CA LEU A 137 35.52 -16.44 -41.21
C LEU A 137 35.42 -15.56 -42.43
N ASN A 138 35.40 -16.19 -43.60
CA ASN A 138 35.25 -15.49 -44.87
C ASN A 138 33.79 -15.17 -45.21
N ASN A 139 33.56 -14.43 -46.31
CA ASN A 139 32.20 -14.12 -46.83
C ASN A 139 31.31 -15.31 -47.17
N SER A 140 31.87 -16.52 -47.22
CA SER A 140 31.13 -17.77 -47.43
C SER A 140 30.95 -18.56 -46.13
N GLN A 141 31.20 -17.94 -44.96
CA GLN A 141 31.14 -18.53 -43.62
C GLN A 141 32.05 -19.75 -43.43
N GLN A 142 33.13 -19.83 -44.22
CA GLN A 142 34.12 -20.88 -44.09
C GLN A 142 35.18 -20.46 -43.06
N LEU A 143 35.49 -21.37 -42.13
CA LEU A 143 36.59 -21.18 -41.20
C LEU A 143 37.91 -21.20 -41.96
N GLY A 144 38.66 -20.12 -41.84
CA GLY A 144 39.96 -19.91 -42.46
C GLY A 144 41.05 -19.74 -41.41
N VAL A 145 42.21 -20.31 -41.71
CA VAL A 145 43.45 -20.00 -40.99
C VAL A 145 44.51 -19.52 -41.97
N HIS A 146 45.18 -18.43 -41.62
CA HIS A 146 46.30 -17.90 -42.39
C HIS A 146 47.61 -18.15 -41.65
N LEU A 147 48.49 -18.99 -42.20
CA LEU A 147 49.85 -19.27 -41.67
C LEU A 147 50.86 -19.06 -42.80
N GLY A 148 50.90 -17.85 -43.38
CA GLY A 148 51.64 -17.54 -44.62
C GLY A 148 50.97 -18.00 -45.92
N PHE A 149 49.97 -18.88 -45.82
CA PHE A 149 49.01 -19.26 -46.85
C PHE A 149 47.67 -19.55 -46.16
N MET A 150 46.58 -19.53 -46.93
CA MET A 150 45.23 -19.71 -46.40
C MET A 150 44.79 -21.17 -46.53
N VAL A 151 44.39 -21.77 -45.42
CA VAL A 151 43.66 -23.05 -45.36
C VAL A 151 42.20 -22.74 -45.06
N LEU A 152 41.29 -23.28 -45.87
CA LEU A 152 39.85 -23.12 -45.70
C LEU A 152 39.22 -24.47 -45.37
N GLY A 153 38.44 -24.52 -44.29
CA GLY A 153 37.58 -25.66 -43.99
C GLY A 153 36.23 -25.57 -44.70
N SER A 154 35.68 -26.71 -45.11
CA SER A 154 34.27 -26.78 -45.54
C SER A 154 33.38 -26.88 -44.31
N THR A 155 32.45 -25.95 -44.11
CA THR A 155 31.60 -25.87 -42.90
C THR A 155 30.12 -25.74 -43.25
N ALA A 156 29.26 -26.14 -42.30
CA ALA A 156 27.88 -25.68 -42.19
C ALA A 156 27.85 -24.32 -41.46
N SER A 157 26.69 -23.65 -41.41
CA SER A 157 26.53 -22.38 -40.68
C SER A 157 26.88 -22.56 -39.20
N ILE A 158 27.71 -21.66 -38.65
CA ILE A 158 28.09 -21.58 -37.23
C ILE A 158 27.59 -20.27 -36.59
N VAL A 159 26.60 -19.65 -37.23
CA VAL A 159 26.03 -18.36 -36.84
C VAL A 159 24.93 -18.57 -35.80
N ASN A 160 24.93 -17.77 -34.74
CA ASN A 160 23.99 -17.78 -33.60
C ASN A 160 23.95 -19.10 -32.82
N GLU A 161 25.06 -19.84 -32.82
CA GLU A 161 25.21 -21.07 -32.04
C GLU A 161 26.61 -21.10 -31.40
N TRP A 162 26.68 -21.42 -30.11
CA TRP A 162 27.96 -21.68 -29.44
C TRP A 162 28.66 -22.87 -30.12
N THR A 163 29.83 -22.59 -30.67
CA THR A 163 30.62 -23.55 -31.44
C THR A 163 32.04 -23.60 -30.88
N HIS A 164 32.55 -24.80 -30.64
CA HIS A 164 33.96 -24.99 -30.26
C HIS A 164 34.82 -25.05 -31.52
N ILE A 165 35.75 -24.11 -31.65
CA ILE A 165 36.61 -23.95 -32.83
C ILE A 165 38.05 -24.22 -32.44
N SER A 166 38.73 -25.10 -33.18
CA SER A 166 40.13 -25.40 -32.92
C SER A 166 40.99 -25.49 -34.17
N LEU A 167 42.25 -25.06 -34.03
CA LEU A 167 43.35 -25.19 -34.98
C LEU A 167 44.46 -26.03 -34.32
N SER A 168 45.08 -26.92 -35.08
CA SER A 168 46.31 -27.61 -34.70
C SER A 168 47.27 -27.69 -35.89
N TYR A 169 48.53 -27.30 -35.70
CA TYR A 169 49.59 -27.33 -36.71
C TYR A 169 50.86 -27.92 -36.14
N ASP A 170 51.37 -28.99 -36.75
CA ASP A 170 52.54 -29.78 -36.30
C ASP A 170 53.81 -29.55 -37.13
N GLU A 171 53.89 -28.42 -37.86
CA GLU A 171 54.92 -28.09 -38.86
C GLU A 171 54.90 -28.91 -40.16
N GLN A 172 54.01 -29.90 -40.27
CA GLN A 172 53.82 -30.70 -41.48
C GLN A 172 52.40 -30.60 -42.02
N THR A 173 51.41 -30.43 -41.13
CA THR A 173 49.99 -30.50 -41.44
C THR A 173 49.22 -29.50 -40.60
N VAL A 174 48.40 -28.68 -41.26
CA VAL A 174 47.42 -27.78 -40.62
C VAL A 174 46.08 -28.50 -40.55
N GLN A 175 45.49 -28.59 -39.37
CA GLN A 175 44.21 -29.23 -39.13
C GLN A 175 43.22 -28.25 -38.47
N LEU A 176 42.00 -28.21 -38.98
CA LEU A 176 40.90 -27.41 -38.43
C LEU A 176 39.80 -28.32 -37.89
N PHE A 177 39.23 -27.95 -36.75
CA PHE A 177 38.19 -28.69 -36.06
C PHE A 177 37.01 -27.78 -35.68
N ILE A 178 35.80 -28.36 -35.72
CA ILE A 178 34.58 -27.78 -35.16
C ILE A 178 33.93 -28.82 -34.25
N ASN A 179 33.59 -28.45 -33.03
CA ASN A 179 32.94 -29.33 -32.04
C ASN A 179 33.68 -30.67 -31.87
N GLY A 180 35.01 -30.60 -31.84
CA GLY A 180 35.91 -31.77 -31.74
C GLY A 180 36.10 -32.57 -33.04
N MET A 181 35.39 -32.24 -34.12
CA MET A 181 35.43 -32.98 -35.40
C MET A 181 36.35 -32.31 -36.42
N LEU A 182 37.23 -33.08 -37.06
CA LEU A 182 38.15 -32.61 -38.12
C LEU A 182 37.37 -32.18 -39.38
N ILE A 183 37.55 -30.94 -39.83
CA ILE A 183 36.87 -30.36 -41.00
C ILE A 183 37.81 -30.03 -42.17
N ALA A 184 39.12 -29.87 -41.91
CA ALA A 184 40.14 -29.62 -42.92
C ALA A 184 41.49 -30.18 -42.49
N SER A 185 42.29 -30.63 -43.45
CA SER A 185 43.66 -31.09 -43.21
C SER A 185 44.51 -30.84 -44.45
N GLU A 186 45.48 -29.94 -44.35
CA GLU A 186 46.32 -29.51 -45.48
C GLU A 186 47.80 -29.57 -45.12
N PRO A 187 48.66 -30.11 -46.00
CA PRO A 187 50.09 -30.17 -45.76
C PRO A 187 50.72 -28.77 -45.85
N SER A 188 51.65 -28.48 -44.95
CA SER A 188 52.37 -27.21 -44.88
C SER A 188 53.74 -27.40 -44.26
N THR A 189 54.70 -26.58 -44.68
CA THR A 189 56.02 -26.50 -44.05
C THR A 189 56.40 -25.03 -43.77
N GLN A 190 55.40 -24.16 -43.63
CA GLN A 190 55.64 -22.74 -43.37
C GLN A 190 56.17 -22.55 -41.95
N ASN A 191 57.17 -21.68 -41.80
CA ASN A 191 57.71 -21.33 -40.50
C ASN A 191 56.95 -20.14 -39.89
N ILE A 192 56.56 -20.24 -38.62
CA ILE A 192 55.77 -19.25 -37.85
C ILE A 192 56.65 -18.65 -36.72
N ASN A 193 57.86 -18.23 -37.09
CA ASN A 193 58.91 -17.77 -36.16
C ASN A 193 59.12 -16.24 -36.19
N SER A 194 58.12 -15.43 -36.57
CA SER A 194 58.25 -13.97 -36.52
C SER A 194 57.81 -13.43 -35.16
N TYR A 195 58.67 -12.67 -34.50
CA TYR A 195 58.42 -12.11 -33.17
C TYR A 195 57.90 -10.66 -33.30
N ASP A 196 56.57 -10.50 -33.31
CA ASP A 196 55.94 -9.25 -32.87
C ASP A 196 55.19 -9.48 -31.56
N ASP A 197 55.10 -8.42 -30.78
CA ASP A 197 54.69 -8.37 -29.38
C ASP A 197 53.16 -8.31 -29.23
N LEU A 198 52.37 -8.12 -30.29
CA LEU A 198 50.92 -7.89 -30.16
C LEU A 198 50.06 -9.02 -30.74
N LEU A 199 49.28 -9.65 -29.88
CA LEU A 199 48.14 -10.48 -30.26
C LEU A 199 46.85 -9.66 -30.12
N LEU A 200 46.00 -9.70 -31.13
CA LEU A 200 44.66 -9.11 -31.13
C LEU A 200 43.62 -10.22 -31.13
N ILE A 201 42.75 -10.25 -30.11
CA ILE A 201 41.58 -11.13 -30.05
C ILE A 201 40.35 -10.28 -30.37
N GLY A 202 39.48 -10.81 -31.24
CA GLY A 202 38.31 -10.10 -31.74
C GLY A 202 38.58 -9.10 -32.87
N LYS A 203 39.81 -9.03 -33.41
CA LYS A 203 40.20 -8.04 -34.43
C LYS A 203 41.31 -8.54 -35.35
N TYR A 204 41.22 -8.12 -36.61
CA TYR A 204 42.22 -8.34 -37.65
C TYR A 204 42.49 -7.04 -38.42
N ILE A 205 43.77 -6.73 -38.64
CA ILE A 205 44.22 -5.54 -39.39
C ILE A 205 45.00 -5.99 -40.61
N TYR A 206 44.57 -5.52 -41.78
CA TYR A 206 45.27 -5.70 -43.05
C TYR A 206 45.96 -4.41 -43.49
N TYR A 207 47.24 -4.51 -43.85
CA TYR A 207 48.05 -3.37 -44.30
C TYR A 207 48.29 -3.54 -45.81
N GLY A 208 47.44 -2.90 -46.62
CA GLY A 208 47.58 -2.83 -48.08
C GLY A 208 47.98 -1.42 -48.53
N GLY A 209 47.51 -0.99 -49.70
CA GLY A 209 47.64 0.41 -50.12
C GLY A 209 46.98 1.40 -49.14
N ASN A 210 45.95 0.94 -48.42
CA ASN A 210 45.34 1.54 -47.23
C ASN A 210 45.30 0.50 -46.10
N THR A 211 45.09 0.94 -44.85
CA THR A 211 44.85 0.04 -43.70
C THR A 211 43.38 -0.33 -43.63
N HIS A 212 43.06 -1.62 -43.50
CA HIS A 212 41.70 -2.15 -43.39
C HIS A 212 41.51 -2.84 -42.03
N HIS A 213 40.37 -2.61 -41.38
CA HIS A 213 40.03 -3.14 -40.06
C HIS A 213 38.85 -4.11 -40.12
N PHE A 214 39.06 -5.33 -39.67
CA PHE A 214 38.04 -6.36 -39.58
C PHE A 214 37.84 -6.70 -38.10
N PHE A 215 36.60 -6.91 -37.73
CA PHE A 215 36.19 -7.11 -36.34
C PHE A 215 35.44 -8.42 -36.21
N PHE A 216 35.56 -9.04 -35.04
CA PHE A 216 34.65 -10.09 -34.62
C PHE A 216 33.31 -9.48 -34.22
N ASN A 217 32.23 -10.17 -34.59
CA ASN A 217 30.87 -9.82 -34.18
C ASN A 217 30.24 -11.06 -33.52
N GLY A 218 30.15 -11.06 -32.19
CA GLY A 218 29.69 -12.22 -31.42
C GLY A 218 30.37 -12.35 -30.06
N LYS A 219 30.20 -13.51 -29.43
CA LYS A 219 30.79 -13.85 -28.12
C LYS A 219 31.95 -14.83 -28.25
N GLN A 220 32.96 -14.70 -27.40
CA GLN A 220 34.05 -15.67 -27.25
C GLN A 220 34.26 -16.02 -25.78
N ASP A 221 34.61 -17.27 -25.55
CA ASP A 221 34.79 -17.89 -24.25
C ASP A 221 35.89 -18.96 -24.31
N ASP A 222 36.51 -19.30 -23.17
CA ASP A 222 37.41 -20.44 -23.00
C ASP A 222 38.51 -20.56 -24.07
N MET A 223 39.28 -19.49 -24.27
CA MET A 223 40.34 -19.45 -25.29
C MET A 223 41.68 -19.95 -24.75
N GLY A 224 42.21 -21.01 -25.36
CA GLY A 224 43.56 -21.53 -25.13
C GLY A 224 44.48 -21.39 -26.35
N ILE A 225 45.76 -21.10 -26.10
CA ILE A 225 46.82 -21.09 -27.11
C ILE A 225 47.98 -21.97 -26.64
N TRP A 226 48.49 -22.84 -27.50
CA TRP A 226 49.60 -23.75 -27.22
C TRP A 226 50.73 -23.60 -28.23
N ASN A 227 51.98 -23.76 -27.77
CA ASN A 227 53.19 -23.77 -28.62
C ASN A 227 53.55 -25.15 -29.18
N ARG A 228 52.53 -26.01 -29.33
CA ARG A 228 52.59 -27.34 -29.93
C ARG A 228 51.28 -27.68 -30.61
N ALA A 229 51.30 -28.70 -31.46
CA ALA A 229 50.09 -29.34 -31.96
C ALA A 229 49.39 -30.15 -30.83
N LEU A 230 48.10 -29.88 -30.62
CA LEU A 230 47.20 -30.70 -29.83
C LEU A 230 46.73 -31.88 -30.69
N THR A 231 46.57 -33.03 -30.04
CA THR A 231 45.99 -34.23 -30.64
C THR A 231 44.47 -34.10 -30.82
N ALA A 232 43.88 -34.90 -31.70
CA ALA A 232 42.42 -34.91 -31.88
C ALA A 232 41.68 -35.30 -30.59
N GLU A 233 42.27 -36.17 -29.76
CA GLU A 233 41.74 -36.56 -28.46
C GLU A 233 41.76 -35.40 -27.45
N GLU A 234 42.83 -34.60 -27.41
CA GLU A 234 42.90 -33.41 -26.56
C GLU A 234 41.87 -32.35 -26.98
N ILE A 235 41.71 -32.13 -28.29
CA ILE A 235 40.70 -31.20 -28.83
C ILE A 235 39.28 -31.68 -28.52
N LEU A 236 39.03 -32.99 -28.61
CA LEU A 236 37.74 -33.57 -28.24
C LEU A 236 37.47 -33.46 -26.73
N ALA A 237 38.50 -33.53 -25.89
CA ALA A 237 38.36 -33.33 -24.45
C ALA A 237 37.99 -31.88 -24.10
N LEU A 238 38.63 -30.89 -24.75
CA LEU A 238 38.28 -29.47 -24.60
C LEU A 238 36.82 -29.19 -24.98
N TYR A 239 36.29 -29.88 -26.01
CA TYR A 239 34.89 -29.76 -26.42
C TYR A 239 33.89 -30.38 -25.43
N ASN A 240 34.24 -31.47 -24.74
CA ASN A 240 33.33 -32.18 -23.83
C ASN A 240 33.45 -31.73 -22.36
N ALA A 241 34.13 -30.62 -22.08
CA ALA A 241 34.40 -30.17 -20.71
C ALA A 241 33.16 -29.53 -20.05
N GLU A 242 32.93 -29.86 -18.76
CA GLU A 242 31.93 -29.22 -17.88
C GLU A 242 32.67 -28.28 -16.89
N LEU A 243 32.12 -27.09 -16.65
CA LEU A 243 32.71 -26.04 -15.78
C LEU A 243 32.53 -26.33 -14.26
N PRO A 244 33.41 -25.84 -13.37
CA PRO A 244 33.30 -26.06 -11.93
C PRO A 244 32.18 -25.24 -11.27
N VAL A 245 31.35 -25.89 -10.44
CA VAL A 245 30.23 -25.29 -9.70
C VAL A 245 30.73 -24.54 -8.44
N GLN A 246 30.19 -23.34 -8.20
CA GLN A 246 30.47 -22.56 -6.99
C GLN A 246 29.35 -22.75 -5.96
N VAL A 247 29.71 -23.05 -4.71
CA VAL A 247 28.76 -23.35 -3.61
C VAL A 247 28.83 -22.28 -2.51
N GLY A 248 27.68 -21.93 -1.93
CA GLY A 248 27.55 -20.93 -0.84
C GLY A 248 26.08 -20.56 -0.61
N CYS A 249 25.79 -19.64 0.32
CA CYS A 249 24.41 -19.21 0.53
C CYS A 249 23.88 -18.41 -0.67
N ILE A 250 22.87 -18.93 -1.36
CA ILE A 250 22.27 -18.28 -2.53
C ILE A 250 21.06 -17.40 -2.19
N ASP A 251 20.61 -17.40 -0.93
CA ASP A 251 19.47 -16.60 -0.52
C ASP A 251 19.89 -15.15 -0.26
N SER A 252 19.41 -14.24 -1.11
CA SER A 252 19.69 -12.81 -1.05
C SER A 252 19.24 -12.11 0.24
N ILE A 253 18.34 -12.73 1.03
CA ILE A 253 17.88 -12.16 2.31
C ILE A 253 18.70 -12.65 3.50
N ALA A 254 19.59 -13.63 3.31
CA ALA A 254 20.47 -14.12 4.36
C ALA A 254 21.63 -13.16 4.63
N CYS A 255 22.02 -13.06 5.89
CA CYS A 255 23.12 -12.22 6.37
C CYS A 255 24.49 -12.63 5.83
N ASN A 256 24.62 -13.84 5.31
CA ASN A 256 25.82 -14.38 4.69
C ASN A 256 25.61 -14.77 3.22
N TYR A 257 24.66 -14.13 2.53
CA TYR A 257 24.46 -14.26 1.09
C TYR A 257 25.78 -14.13 0.32
N ASP A 258 26.04 -15.09 -0.57
CA ASP A 258 27.21 -15.14 -1.44
C ASP A 258 26.80 -14.99 -2.91
N SER A 259 27.07 -13.81 -3.49
CA SER A 259 26.63 -13.45 -4.83
C SER A 259 27.32 -14.20 -5.97
N ILE A 260 28.34 -15.02 -5.67
CA ILE A 260 29.03 -15.87 -6.63
C ILE A 260 28.67 -17.35 -6.47
N ALA A 261 27.84 -17.71 -5.48
CA ALA A 261 27.36 -19.07 -5.32
C ALA A 261 26.28 -19.40 -6.38
N THR A 262 26.44 -20.55 -7.04
CA THR A 262 25.50 -21.11 -8.02
C THR A 262 24.72 -22.31 -7.47
N GLU A 263 25.13 -22.85 -6.32
CA GLU A 263 24.46 -23.92 -5.59
C GLU A 263 24.46 -23.63 -4.09
N ASP A 264 23.32 -23.87 -3.44
CA ASP A 264 23.16 -23.73 -1.98
C ASP A 264 23.89 -24.84 -1.23
N ASP A 265 24.74 -24.46 -0.27
CA ASP A 265 25.43 -25.39 0.63
C ASP A 265 24.73 -25.56 2.00
N GLY A 266 23.60 -24.89 2.20
CA GLY A 266 22.83 -24.89 3.44
C GLY A 266 23.43 -24.03 4.55
N SER A 267 24.36 -23.11 4.22
CA SER A 267 24.99 -22.23 5.20
C SER A 267 24.22 -20.95 5.52
N CYS A 268 23.08 -20.66 4.88
CA CYS A 268 22.36 -19.40 5.06
C CYS A 268 22.00 -19.10 6.53
N GLU A 269 22.45 -17.93 7.02
CA GLU A 269 22.17 -17.37 8.34
C GLU A 269 21.27 -16.15 8.17
N TYR A 270 20.14 -16.11 8.90
CA TYR A 270 19.19 -14.99 8.85
C TYR A 270 19.27 -14.15 10.13
N SER A 271 18.87 -12.88 10.05
CA SER A 271 18.69 -12.06 11.24
C SER A 271 17.51 -12.57 12.07
N ALA A 272 17.49 -12.22 13.36
CA ALA A 272 16.29 -12.41 14.16
C ALA A 272 15.16 -11.54 13.58
N TYR A 273 13.93 -12.03 13.66
CA TYR A 273 12.76 -11.27 13.20
C TYR A 273 12.73 -9.89 13.87
N GLY A 274 12.41 -8.84 13.10
CA GLY A 274 12.46 -7.43 13.57
C GLY A 274 13.86 -6.80 13.67
N GLN A 275 14.92 -7.52 13.28
CA GLN A 275 16.31 -7.03 13.33
C GLN A 275 16.99 -7.13 11.96
N ASN A 276 18.01 -6.30 11.75
CA ASN A 276 18.94 -6.44 10.64
C ASN A 276 20.08 -7.43 10.99
N CYS A 277 20.95 -7.70 10.02
CA CYS A 277 22.07 -8.63 10.19
C CYS A 277 23.16 -8.21 11.18
N ASP A 278 23.16 -6.95 11.64
CA ASP A 278 24.04 -6.49 12.72
C ASP A 278 23.39 -6.60 14.11
N GLY A 279 22.13 -7.06 14.17
CA GLY A 279 21.34 -7.21 15.39
C GLY A 279 20.69 -5.91 15.86
N SER A 280 20.67 -4.86 15.04
CA SER A 280 19.91 -3.64 15.35
C SER A 280 18.45 -3.76 14.94
N CYS A 281 17.60 -3.15 15.76
CA CYS A 281 16.17 -3.05 15.52
C CYS A 281 15.86 -2.29 14.23
N LEU A 282 14.92 -2.80 13.44
CA LEU A 282 14.40 -2.12 12.26
C LEU A 282 13.34 -1.06 12.60
N GLY A 283 12.57 -1.26 13.68
CA GLY A 283 11.39 -0.44 14.00
C GLY A 283 10.26 -0.65 12.98
N GLY A 284 9.01 -0.35 13.35
CA GLY A 284 7.85 -0.52 12.47
C GLY A 284 7.42 -1.98 12.26
N THR A 285 7.97 -2.92 13.03
CA THR A 285 7.61 -4.35 12.95
C THR A 285 6.29 -4.61 13.66
N SER A 286 5.47 -5.51 13.10
CA SER A 286 4.26 -6.02 13.75
C SER A 286 4.53 -7.34 14.46
N TRP A 287 4.25 -7.39 15.76
CA TRP A 287 4.42 -8.55 16.63
C TRP A 287 3.06 -9.12 17.02
N PHE A 288 2.83 -10.40 16.79
CA PHE A 288 1.55 -11.06 17.05
C PHE A 288 1.57 -11.83 18.37
N VAL A 289 0.48 -11.76 19.15
CA VAL A 289 0.30 -12.45 20.44
C VAL A 289 -1.03 -13.20 20.46
N ASN A 290 -1.05 -14.48 20.85
CA ASN A 290 -2.30 -15.28 20.86
C ASN A 290 -2.51 -16.22 22.07
N GLY A 291 -1.59 -16.25 23.04
CA GLY A 291 -1.78 -17.00 24.28
C GLY A 291 -1.63 -18.53 24.16
N MET A 292 -1.19 -19.07 23.02
CA MET A 292 -0.96 -20.51 22.84
C MET A 292 0.46 -20.93 23.28
N ALA A 293 0.59 -22.11 23.90
CA ALA A 293 1.72 -22.52 24.75
C ALA A 293 2.96 -23.09 24.03
N ASP A 294 3.29 -22.64 22.81
CA ASP A 294 4.48 -23.12 22.08
C ASP A 294 5.65 -22.11 22.18
N ALA A 295 5.99 -21.76 23.43
CA ALA A 295 6.86 -20.63 23.78
C ALA A 295 8.36 -20.79 23.43
N GLU A 296 8.83 -21.98 23.04
CA GLU A 296 10.28 -22.21 22.83
C GLU A 296 10.77 -21.86 21.42
N GLU A 297 9.88 -21.68 20.43
CA GLU A 297 10.25 -21.29 19.06
C GLU A 297 9.50 -20.06 18.52
N ALA A 298 8.59 -19.47 19.30
CA ALA A 298 7.84 -18.29 18.89
C ALA A 298 8.78 -17.11 18.58
N ASN A 299 8.69 -16.59 17.35
CA ASN A 299 9.46 -15.43 16.89
C ASN A 299 8.58 -14.17 16.78
N GLY A 300 7.28 -14.26 17.10
CA GLY A 300 6.35 -13.14 17.09
C GLY A 300 5.82 -12.76 15.71
N ASP A 301 6.20 -13.47 14.65
CA ASP A 301 5.54 -13.39 13.35
C ASP A 301 4.10 -13.93 13.42
N SER A 302 3.26 -13.54 12.46
CA SER A 302 1.88 -14.01 12.33
C SER A 302 1.73 -15.54 12.31
N SER A 303 2.71 -16.26 11.74
CA SER A 303 2.73 -17.72 11.69
C SER A 303 3.22 -18.37 12.98
N MET A 304 3.98 -17.64 13.80
CA MET A 304 4.60 -18.11 15.04
C MET A 304 4.50 -17.04 16.16
N PRO A 305 3.27 -16.67 16.57
CA PRO A 305 3.03 -15.57 17.49
C PRO A 305 3.56 -15.85 18.90
N PHE A 306 3.82 -14.80 19.65
CA PHE A 306 4.19 -14.90 21.06
C PHE A 306 3.03 -15.44 21.91
N SER A 307 3.41 -16.17 22.95
CA SER A 307 2.47 -16.74 23.93
C SER A 307 2.11 -15.77 25.06
N THR A 308 2.89 -14.70 25.26
CA THR A 308 2.66 -13.68 26.31
C THR A 308 2.86 -12.28 25.73
N ILE A 309 2.16 -11.29 26.28
CA ILE A 309 2.33 -9.89 25.87
C ILE A 309 3.71 -9.40 26.32
N GLN A 310 4.19 -9.84 27.49
CA GLN A 310 5.53 -9.45 27.95
C GLN A 310 6.64 -9.87 26.98
N ALA A 311 6.56 -11.06 26.37
CA ALA A 311 7.57 -11.49 25.39
C ALA A 311 7.59 -10.58 24.15
N ALA A 312 6.41 -10.12 23.71
CA ALA A 312 6.31 -9.14 22.64
C ALA A 312 6.89 -7.78 23.05
N CYS A 313 6.59 -7.30 24.27
CA CYS A 313 7.17 -6.06 24.78
C CYS A 313 8.70 -6.12 24.93
N ASP A 314 9.25 -7.28 25.30
CA ASP A 314 10.69 -7.48 25.43
C ASP A 314 11.41 -7.54 24.08
N ALA A 315 10.70 -7.92 23.00
CA ALA A 315 11.21 -7.98 21.63
C ALA A 315 11.02 -6.68 20.85
N ALA A 316 10.02 -5.88 21.21
CA ALA A 316 9.64 -4.66 20.50
C ALA A 316 10.69 -3.56 20.61
N CYS A 317 10.79 -2.80 19.53
CA CYS A 317 11.63 -1.63 19.39
C CYS A 317 10.77 -0.39 19.09
N SER A 318 11.35 0.80 19.18
CA SER A 318 10.62 2.04 18.88
C SER A 318 10.01 2.03 17.48
N GLY A 319 8.72 2.39 17.39
CA GLY A 319 7.90 2.35 16.18
C GLY A 319 7.18 1.02 15.93
N ASP A 320 7.47 -0.03 16.71
CA ASP A 320 6.80 -1.32 16.54
C ASP A 320 5.36 -1.33 17.04
N THR A 321 4.58 -2.28 16.52
CA THR A 321 3.19 -2.53 16.92
C THR A 321 3.04 -3.95 17.45
N ILE A 322 2.43 -4.12 18.61
CA ILE A 322 2.08 -5.40 19.22
C ILE A 322 0.58 -5.62 19.06
N LEU A 323 0.21 -6.65 18.31
CA LEU A 323 -1.15 -7.04 17.95
C LEU A 323 -1.58 -8.25 18.79
N ILE A 324 -2.55 -8.04 19.68
CA ILE A 324 -2.98 -9.05 20.66
C ILE A 324 -4.33 -9.64 20.25
N ALA A 325 -4.36 -10.93 19.92
CA ALA A 325 -5.58 -11.62 19.56
C ALA A 325 -6.56 -11.74 20.75
N PRO A 326 -7.88 -11.88 20.50
CA PRO A 326 -8.89 -12.19 21.52
C PRO A 326 -8.46 -13.34 22.43
N GLY A 327 -8.52 -13.10 23.74
CA GLY A 327 -8.05 -14.05 24.74
C GLY A 327 -7.97 -13.43 26.14
N THR A 328 -7.73 -14.29 27.13
CA THR A 328 -7.41 -13.85 28.50
C THR A 328 -5.96 -14.21 28.81
N TYR A 329 -5.15 -13.19 29.01
CA TYR A 329 -3.73 -13.26 29.26
C TYR A 329 -3.48 -13.03 30.74
N ILE A 330 -3.05 -14.08 31.45
CA ILE A 330 -2.80 -14.01 32.89
C ILE A 330 -1.35 -13.58 33.11
N GLU A 331 -1.12 -12.28 33.27
CA GLU A 331 0.22 -11.70 33.37
C GLU A 331 0.22 -10.32 34.04
N ASN A 332 1.42 -9.81 34.29
CA ASN A 332 1.68 -8.42 34.65
C ASN A 332 2.68 -7.88 33.62
N VAL A 333 2.25 -6.92 32.81
CA VAL A 333 3.01 -6.42 31.65
C VAL A 333 3.76 -5.14 32.02
N SER A 334 4.99 -5.02 31.55
CA SER A 334 5.82 -3.83 31.67
C SER A 334 6.30 -3.38 30.28
N LEU A 335 5.82 -2.22 29.85
CA LEU A 335 6.24 -1.55 28.61
C LEU A 335 7.23 -0.42 28.94
N THR A 336 8.52 -0.68 28.71
CA THR A 336 9.59 0.29 28.96
C THR A 336 10.15 0.93 27.71
N GLU A 337 9.96 0.30 26.55
CA GLU A 337 10.42 0.80 25.26
C GLU A 337 9.53 1.96 24.78
N GLU A 338 10.15 2.99 24.21
CA GLU A 338 9.47 4.20 23.75
C GLU A 338 8.91 4.01 22.33
N GLY A 339 7.79 4.66 22.00
CA GLY A 339 7.23 4.63 20.65
C GLY A 339 6.58 3.32 20.23
N VAL A 340 6.27 2.42 21.19
CA VAL A 340 5.61 1.14 20.92
C VAL A 340 4.10 1.27 21.02
N THR A 341 3.39 0.73 20.04
CA THR A 341 1.93 0.58 20.08
C THR A 341 1.56 -0.82 20.55
N VAL A 342 0.67 -0.93 21.54
CA VAL A 342 0.14 -2.20 22.04
C VAL A 342 -1.37 -2.16 21.92
N MET A 343 -1.93 -3.05 21.09
CA MET A 343 -3.35 -3.03 20.81
C MET A 343 -4.01 -4.40 20.72
N GLY A 344 -5.28 -4.45 21.12
CA GLY A 344 -6.14 -5.57 20.77
C GLY A 344 -6.38 -5.63 19.26
N PHE A 345 -6.29 -6.83 18.68
CA PHE A 345 -6.41 -7.04 17.24
C PHE A 345 -7.41 -8.16 16.93
N ALA A 346 -8.55 -7.77 16.36
CA ALA A 346 -9.59 -8.70 15.93
C ALA A 346 -10.32 -8.14 14.69
N PRO A 347 -9.83 -8.41 13.47
CA PRO A 347 -10.40 -7.85 12.22
C PRO A 347 -11.88 -8.16 12.00
N ALA A 348 -12.39 -9.24 12.60
CA ALA A 348 -13.78 -9.65 12.49
C ALA A 348 -14.73 -8.94 13.48
N LEU A 349 -14.21 -8.08 14.35
CA LEU A 349 -15.00 -7.35 15.36
C LEU A 349 -14.99 -5.85 15.06
N ALA A 350 -16.10 -5.17 15.35
CA ALA A 350 -16.12 -3.72 15.36
C ALA A 350 -15.11 -3.19 16.40
N PRO A 351 -14.39 -2.08 16.13
CA PRO A 351 -13.35 -1.55 17.02
C PRO A 351 -13.77 -1.45 18.49
N ASP A 352 -14.96 -0.89 18.75
CA ASP A 352 -15.49 -0.70 20.11
C ASP A 352 -15.79 -2.00 20.87
N SER A 353 -15.80 -3.15 20.18
CA SER A 353 -16.02 -4.47 20.77
C SER A 353 -14.72 -5.21 21.10
N ILE A 354 -13.58 -4.79 20.55
CA ILE A 354 -12.30 -5.52 20.67
C ILE A 354 -11.83 -5.58 22.12
N ALA A 355 -11.87 -4.45 22.83
CA ALA A 355 -11.44 -4.35 24.22
C ALA A 355 -12.13 -5.38 25.13
N SER A 356 -13.38 -5.72 24.86
CA SER A 356 -14.14 -6.70 25.64
C SER A 356 -13.64 -8.15 25.52
N GLN A 357 -12.83 -8.44 24.48
CA GLN A 357 -12.34 -9.78 24.15
C GLN A 357 -10.84 -9.95 24.39
N VAL A 358 -10.08 -8.86 24.47
CA VAL A 358 -8.62 -8.88 24.73
C VAL A 358 -8.39 -8.48 26.19
N ILE A 359 -8.24 -9.47 27.06
CA ILE A 359 -8.25 -9.29 28.51
C ILE A 359 -6.86 -9.57 29.08
N ILE A 360 -6.27 -8.58 29.72
CA ILE A 360 -5.05 -8.70 30.52
C ILE A 360 -5.48 -8.81 31.99
N ASP A 361 -5.25 -9.98 32.57
CA ASP A 361 -5.71 -10.36 33.90
C ASP A 361 -4.50 -10.46 34.85
N GLY A 362 -4.45 -9.59 35.87
CA GLY A 362 -3.31 -9.46 36.76
C GLY A 362 -2.96 -10.76 37.48
N ALA A 363 -1.74 -11.27 37.26
CA ALA A 363 -1.29 -12.56 37.81
C ALA A 363 -0.85 -12.49 39.28
N GLU A 364 -0.27 -11.36 39.71
CA GLU A 364 0.38 -11.21 41.02
C GLU A 364 -0.09 -9.96 41.81
N LEU A 365 0.48 -9.77 43.02
CA LEU A 365 0.31 -8.54 43.81
C LEU A 365 1.14 -7.38 43.23
N ALA A 366 0.85 -7.02 41.98
CA ALA A 366 1.49 -5.98 41.22
C ALA A 366 0.47 -5.23 40.35
N THR A 367 0.95 -4.22 39.64
CA THR A 367 0.17 -3.53 38.61
C THR A 367 -0.01 -4.44 37.40
N THR A 368 -1.22 -4.52 36.85
CA THR A 368 -1.48 -5.36 35.67
C THR A 368 -0.73 -4.86 34.43
N PHE A 369 -0.75 -3.54 34.18
CA PHE A 369 -0.01 -2.94 33.07
C PHE A 369 0.79 -1.72 33.54
N TYR A 370 2.11 -1.79 33.44
CA TYR A 370 3.04 -0.72 33.78
C TYR A 370 3.64 -0.12 32.52
N VAL A 371 3.67 1.21 32.41
CA VAL A 371 4.25 1.93 31.28
C VAL A 371 5.27 2.94 31.79
N SER A 372 6.46 2.91 31.22
CA SER A 372 7.46 3.97 31.39
C SER A 372 8.12 4.43 30.10
N GLY A 373 7.87 3.77 28.97
CA GLY A 373 8.27 4.24 27.65
C GLY A 373 7.40 5.40 27.17
N SER A 374 8.02 6.47 26.68
CA SER A 374 7.35 7.65 26.11
C SER A 374 6.75 7.36 24.74
N GLU A 375 5.83 8.21 24.27
CA GLU A 375 5.22 8.13 22.93
C GLU A 375 4.57 6.77 22.62
N THR A 376 4.12 6.06 23.66
CA THR A 376 3.50 4.74 23.55
C THR A 376 2.00 4.85 23.36
N VAL A 377 1.40 3.85 22.72
CA VAL A 377 -0.06 3.77 22.55
C VAL A 377 -0.56 2.47 23.17
N LEU A 378 -1.57 2.55 24.05
CA LEU A 378 -2.34 1.41 24.54
C LEU A 378 -3.77 1.52 24.02
N SER A 379 -4.25 0.53 23.27
CA SER A 379 -5.60 0.59 22.72
C SER A 379 -6.35 -0.74 22.69
N ASP A 380 -7.66 -0.68 22.87
CA ASP A 380 -8.54 -1.84 22.64
C ASP A 380 -8.25 -3.02 23.60
N LEU A 381 -7.93 -2.71 24.87
CA LEU A 381 -7.57 -3.68 25.91
C LEU A 381 -8.52 -3.61 27.11
N THR A 382 -8.85 -4.76 27.70
CA THR A 382 -9.35 -4.84 29.07
C THR A 382 -8.20 -5.10 30.04
N ILE A 383 -8.02 -4.23 31.04
CA ILE A 383 -7.02 -4.38 32.11
C ILE A 383 -7.75 -4.62 33.42
N GLN A 384 -7.60 -5.83 33.99
CA GLN A 384 -8.38 -6.23 35.16
C GLN A 384 -7.62 -6.99 36.24
N ASN A 385 -8.28 -7.12 37.40
CA ASN A 385 -7.85 -7.90 38.57
C ASN A 385 -6.45 -7.59 39.11
N GLY A 386 -5.87 -6.44 38.74
CA GLY A 386 -4.58 -6.00 39.25
C GLY A 386 -4.62 -5.71 40.73
N ARG A 387 -3.51 -5.93 41.44
CA ARG A 387 -3.44 -5.83 42.90
C ARG A 387 -2.17 -5.14 43.35
N SER A 388 -2.07 -3.84 43.10
CA SER A 388 -0.87 -3.07 43.35
C SER A 388 -0.99 -2.12 44.53
N GLY A 389 0.17 -1.74 45.06
CA GLY A 389 0.32 -0.58 45.91
C GLY A 389 0.35 0.73 45.12
N TYR A 390 0.43 0.72 43.78
CA TYR A 390 0.47 1.90 42.88
C TYR A 390 -0.23 1.56 41.57
N GLY A 391 -1.33 2.21 41.20
CA GLY A 391 -2.04 1.99 39.91
C GLY A 391 -2.31 0.51 39.64
N ALA A 392 -3.29 -0.09 40.34
CA ALA A 392 -3.43 -1.55 40.31
C ALA A 392 -3.78 -2.10 38.91
N GLY A 393 -4.64 -1.42 38.15
CA GLY A 393 -4.84 -1.73 36.74
C GLY A 393 -3.69 -1.23 35.88
N LEU A 394 -3.62 0.09 35.74
CA LEU A 394 -2.66 0.78 34.88
C LEU A 394 -1.80 1.76 35.69
N TYR A 395 -0.48 1.71 35.51
CA TYR A 395 0.44 2.68 36.08
C TYR A 395 1.39 3.23 35.01
N MET A 396 1.24 4.50 34.69
CA MET A 396 2.11 5.22 33.76
C MET A 396 3.06 6.11 34.55
N SER A 397 4.37 5.86 34.49
CA SER A 397 5.37 6.49 35.36
C SER A 397 6.56 7.00 34.56
N GLY A 398 6.73 8.32 34.52
CA GLY A 398 7.90 8.93 33.87
C GLY A 398 7.91 8.84 32.35
N CYS A 399 6.80 8.45 31.72
CA CYS A 399 6.60 8.57 30.27
C CYS A 399 6.02 9.96 29.91
N ASP A 400 6.20 10.35 28.65
CA ASP A 400 5.62 11.56 28.07
C ASP A 400 4.91 11.20 26.75
N GLY A 401 3.77 11.83 26.45
CA GLY A 401 3.10 11.62 25.16
C GLY A 401 2.42 10.25 24.98
N THR A 402 2.20 9.49 26.05
CA THR A 402 1.47 8.21 25.99
C THR A 402 -0.03 8.43 25.75
N LEU A 403 -0.60 7.68 24.81
CA LEU A 403 -2.03 7.63 24.54
C LEU A 403 -2.63 6.32 25.06
N VAL A 404 -3.73 6.40 25.81
CA VAL A 404 -4.55 5.26 26.22
C VAL A 404 -5.95 5.48 25.68
N GLN A 405 -6.37 4.67 24.71
CA GLN A 405 -7.64 4.85 24.02
C GLN A 405 -8.49 3.57 24.00
N ARG A 406 -9.82 3.68 24.03
CA ARG A 406 -10.75 2.54 23.91
C ARG A 406 -10.45 1.36 24.86
N CYS A 407 -9.92 1.65 26.05
CA CYS A 407 -9.57 0.63 27.03
C CYS A 407 -10.65 0.49 28.11
N ILE A 408 -10.80 -0.73 28.65
CA ILE A 408 -11.64 -1.04 29.80
C ILE A 408 -10.74 -1.34 31.01
N ILE A 409 -10.71 -0.45 32.01
CA ILE A 409 -9.95 -0.64 33.24
C ILE A 409 -10.92 -1.01 34.35
N ARG A 410 -10.95 -2.30 34.73
CA ARG A 410 -11.98 -2.79 35.66
C ARG A 410 -11.52 -3.72 36.76
N ASP A 411 -12.27 -3.75 37.85
CA ASP A 411 -12.12 -4.73 38.94
C ASP A 411 -10.70 -4.76 39.56
N ASN A 412 -9.93 -3.68 39.44
CA ASN A 412 -8.59 -3.59 39.99
C ASN A 412 -8.61 -3.16 41.47
N VAL A 413 -7.71 -3.72 42.27
CA VAL A 413 -7.69 -3.56 43.73
C VAL A 413 -6.43 -2.85 44.23
N GLY A 414 -6.58 -1.61 44.69
CA GLY A 414 -5.49 -0.87 45.32
C GLY A 414 -5.24 -1.34 46.75
N THR A 415 -4.03 -1.81 47.02
CA THR A 415 -3.61 -2.32 48.33
C THR A 415 -2.80 -1.30 49.16
N GLY A 416 -2.46 -0.15 48.56
CA GLY A 416 -1.64 0.90 49.17
C GLY A 416 -2.44 2.01 49.87
N ASP A 417 -1.71 2.82 50.65
CA ASP A 417 -2.28 3.87 51.50
C ASP A 417 -2.47 5.24 50.81
N ILE A 418 -1.88 5.47 49.64
CA ILE A 418 -1.77 6.80 49.02
C ILE A 418 -1.96 6.80 47.50
N THR A 419 -2.46 5.72 46.92
CA THR A 419 -2.28 5.44 45.48
C THR A 419 -3.57 5.07 44.78
N ALA A 420 -3.58 5.24 43.46
CA ALA A 420 -4.73 4.85 42.67
C ALA A 420 -4.88 3.33 42.50
N HIS A 421 -6.12 2.87 42.43
CA HIS A 421 -6.44 1.46 42.17
C HIS A 421 -6.81 1.17 40.72
N GLY A 422 -7.44 2.09 39.99
CA GLY A 422 -7.67 1.95 38.55
C GLY A 422 -6.43 2.37 37.77
N ILE A 423 -6.24 3.69 37.65
CA ILE A 423 -5.19 4.30 36.84
C ILE A 423 -4.36 5.26 37.70
N GLN A 424 -3.04 5.08 37.70
CA GLN A 424 -2.09 6.06 38.24
C GLN A 424 -1.30 6.68 37.10
N LEU A 425 -1.35 8.01 37.00
CA LEU A 425 -0.48 8.80 36.12
C LEU A 425 0.59 9.48 36.97
N GLY A 426 1.85 9.13 36.77
CA GLY A 426 3.04 9.83 37.24
C GLY A 426 3.85 10.38 36.06
N ALA A 427 3.16 10.65 34.95
CA ALA A 427 3.67 10.92 33.61
C ALA A 427 3.11 12.28 33.11
N SER A 428 3.73 12.90 32.10
CA SER A 428 3.30 14.20 31.57
C SER A 428 2.76 14.06 30.15
N ASN A 429 1.99 15.06 29.69
CA ASN A 429 1.42 15.14 28.33
C ASN A 429 0.74 13.84 27.86
N CYS A 430 0.17 13.05 28.78
CA CYS A 430 -0.52 11.81 28.47
C CYS A 430 -2.00 12.06 28.21
N ILE A 431 -2.59 11.27 27.31
CA ILE A 431 -4.00 11.35 26.94
C ILE A 431 -4.66 10.02 27.32
N ILE A 432 -5.76 10.09 28.06
CA ILE A 432 -6.69 8.97 28.23
C ILE A 432 -7.99 9.35 27.52
N GLU A 433 -8.41 8.58 26.54
CA GLU A 433 -9.61 8.86 25.77
C GLU A 433 -10.48 7.63 25.51
N ASP A 434 -11.78 7.84 25.36
CA ASP A 434 -12.74 6.78 25.01
C ASP A 434 -12.66 5.54 25.92
N CYS A 435 -12.25 5.73 27.18
CA CYS A 435 -12.01 4.65 28.13
C CYS A 435 -13.17 4.47 29.12
N LEU A 436 -13.39 3.22 29.52
CA LEU A 436 -14.29 2.86 30.62
C LEU A 436 -13.48 2.44 31.85
N VAL A 437 -13.60 3.18 32.94
CA VAL A 437 -12.98 2.89 34.24
C VAL A 437 -14.07 2.51 35.24
N THR A 438 -14.20 1.22 35.58
CA THR A 438 -15.35 0.74 36.35
C THR A 438 -15.06 -0.39 37.35
N GLY A 439 -15.81 -0.46 38.44
CA GLY A 439 -15.69 -1.56 39.42
C GLY A 439 -14.36 -1.62 40.17
N ASN A 440 -13.48 -0.63 40.01
CA ASN A 440 -12.19 -0.62 40.68
C ASN A 440 -12.39 -0.26 42.16
N TYR A 441 -11.59 -0.87 43.03
CA TYR A 441 -11.78 -0.81 44.47
C TYR A 441 -10.48 -0.56 45.22
N GLY A 442 -10.49 0.31 46.22
CA GLY A 442 -9.32 0.49 47.05
C GLY A 442 -9.52 1.42 48.24
N ARG A 443 -8.44 1.66 48.96
CA ARG A 443 -8.46 2.60 50.09
C ARG A 443 -8.68 4.04 49.62
N LYS A 444 -8.07 4.43 48.50
CA LYS A 444 -8.11 5.79 47.94
C LYS A 444 -8.47 5.79 46.46
N HIS A 445 -7.79 6.58 45.64
CA HIS A 445 -8.26 7.12 44.36
C HIS A 445 -8.52 6.06 43.29
N THR A 446 -9.51 6.24 42.42
CA THR A 446 -9.66 5.38 41.23
C THR A 446 -8.69 5.81 40.15
N VAL A 447 -8.77 7.07 39.74
CA VAL A 447 -7.83 7.70 38.83
C VAL A 447 -7.06 8.75 39.60
N ASN A 448 -5.74 8.65 39.61
CA ASN A 448 -4.85 9.63 40.23
C ASN A 448 -3.95 10.21 39.15
N THR A 449 -3.99 11.52 38.97
CA THR A 449 -3.17 12.23 37.99
C THR A 449 -2.05 13.02 38.66
N GLY A 450 -0.83 12.76 38.19
CA GLY A 450 0.40 13.48 38.46
C GLY A 450 1.10 13.82 37.15
N GLY A 451 2.17 14.61 37.16
CA GLY A 451 2.77 15.23 35.97
C GLY A 451 2.07 16.52 35.53
N SER A 452 2.22 16.94 34.28
CA SER A 452 1.63 18.18 33.74
C SER A 452 0.98 17.99 32.37
N ASN A 453 -0.06 18.80 32.08
CA ASN A 453 -0.77 18.86 30.79
C ASN A 453 -1.40 17.53 30.36
N ASN A 454 -1.85 16.74 31.32
CA ASN A 454 -2.54 15.49 31.03
C ASN A 454 -3.99 15.76 30.65
N VAL A 455 -4.54 14.91 29.79
CA VAL A 455 -5.91 15.00 29.27
C VAL A 455 -6.66 13.71 29.59
N ILE A 456 -7.87 13.83 30.14
CA ILE A 456 -8.86 12.76 30.18
C ILE A 456 -10.05 13.26 29.38
N ARG A 457 -10.39 12.58 28.29
CA ARG A 457 -11.53 12.98 27.44
C ARG A 457 -12.42 11.82 27.04
N ASN A 458 -13.70 12.07 26.78
CA ASN A 458 -14.63 11.03 26.31
C ASN A 458 -14.67 9.75 27.19
N CYS A 459 -14.40 9.87 28.48
CA CYS A 459 -14.23 8.72 29.36
C CYS A 459 -15.45 8.53 30.27
N ARG A 460 -15.74 7.27 30.61
CA ARG A 460 -16.74 6.87 31.61
C ARG A 460 -16.02 6.37 32.86
N ILE A 461 -16.00 7.16 33.94
CA ILE A 461 -15.45 6.77 35.24
C ILE A 461 -16.63 6.49 36.17
N ILE A 462 -17.05 5.22 36.22
CA ILE A 462 -18.32 4.84 36.86
C ILE A 462 -18.20 3.66 37.82
N ASP A 463 -19.05 3.61 38.86
CA ASP A 463 -19.18 2.45 39.75
C ASP A 463 -17.89 2.05 40.49
N ASN A 464 -16.98 3.00 40.73
CA ASN A 464 -15.74 2.73 41.45
C ASN A 464 -15.89 3.02 42.95
N ASN A 465 -15.10 2.34 43.79
CA ASN A 465 -15.31 2.34 45.23
C ASN A 465 -14.03 2.59 46.04
N ALA A 466 -13.90 3.80 46.59
CA ALA A 466 -12.84 4.20 47.51
C ALA A 466 -13.31 4.19 48.98
N TRP A 467 -12.47 3.80 49.94
CA TRP A 467 -12.82 3.81 51.37
C TRP A 467 -12.70 5.17 52.05
N GLU A 468 -11.70 5.97 51.64
CA GLU A 468 -11.39 7.26 52.26
C GLU A 468 -11.74 8.43 51.35
N THR A 469 -11.17 8.49 50.15
CA THR A 469 -11.30 9.63 49.22
C THR A 469 -11.00 9.22 47.78
N GLY A 470 -11.69 9.83 46.82
CA GLY A 470 -11.33 9.84 45.39
C GLY A 470 -11.92 8.70 44.56
N GLY A 471 -13.20 8.37 44.76
CA GLY A 471 -13.86 7.35 43.94
C GLY A 471 -13.82 7.64 42.44
N GLY A 472 -13.76 8.89 42.01
CA GLY A 472 -13.57 9.27 40.61
C GLY A 472 -12.12 9.64 40.30
N ILE A 473 -11.90 10.92 39.96
CA ILE A 473 -10.62 11.46 39.48
C ILE A 473 -9.99 12.33 40.56
N VAL A 474 -8.70 12.16 40.83
CA VAL A 474 -7.94 12.99 41.76
C VAL A 474 -6.69 13.56 41.10
N VAL A 475 -6.58 14.89 41.11
CA VAL A 475 -5.51 15.66 40.48
C VAL A 475 -4.54 16.16 41.54
N TYR A 476 -3.28 15.73 41.44
CA TYR A 476 -2.22 16.06 42.42
C TYR A 476 -1.20 17.08 41.93
N THR A 477 -1.06 17.31 40.62
CA THR A 477 -0.11 18.26 40.03
C THR A 477 -0.68 18.87 38.72
N SER A 478 0.08 19.77 38.08
CA SER A 478 -0.21 20.76 37.02
C SER A 478 -1.33 20.49 36.00
N ASN A 479 -1.85 21.57 35.41
CA ASN A 479 -2.74 21.68 34.24
C ASN A 479 -3.38 20.36 33.79
N MET A 480 -4.58 20.07 34.30
CA MET A 480 -5.37 18.91 33.91
C MET A 480 -6.57 19.35 33.06
N LEU A 481 -6.77 18.75 31.89
CA LEU A 481 -8.01 18.90 31.10
C LEU A 481 -8.86 17.65 31.28
N ILE A 482 -10.10 17.84 31.71
CA ILE A 482 -11.13 16.81 31.78
C ILE A 482 -12.28 17.27 30.88
N GLU A 483 -12.47 16.59 29.75
CA GLU A 483 -13.40 17.02 28.70
C GLU A 483 -14.39 15.91 28.35
N ASN A 484 -15.67 16.23 28.15
CA ASN A 484 -16.66 15.27 27.64
C ASN A 484 -16.72 13.94 28.44
N CYS A 485 -16.58 14.00 29.77
CA CYS A 485 -16.52 12.81 30.61
C CYS A 485 -17.77 12.61 31.47
N LEU A 486 -18.13 11.35 31.69
CA LEU A 486 -19.11 10.93 32.68
C LEU A 486 -18.39 10.42 33.94
N VAL A 487 -18.56 11.11 35.07
CA VAL A 487 -18.04 10.68 36.38
C VAL A 487 -19.22 10.40 37.30
N ALA A 488 -19.64 9.12 37.37
CA ALA A 488 -20.89 8.78 38.01
C ALA A 488 -20.87 7.57 38.96
N ASN A 489 -21.73 7.59 39.98
CA ASN A 489 -21.89 6.48 40.93
C ASN A 489 -20.57 6.01 41.59
N ASN A 490 -19.63 6.91 41.82
CA ASN A 490 -18.38 6.58 42.51
C ASN A 490 -18.48 6.84 44.02
N ASN A 491 -17.93 5.95 44.83
CA ASN A 491 -17.95 6.09 46.28
C ASN A 491 -16.78 6.96 46.78
N ASN A 492 -17.07 7.92 47.67
CA ASN A 492 -16.14 8.90 48.25
C ASN A 492 -15.56 9.93 47.27
N GLY A 493 -16.39 10.43 46.36
CA GLY A 493 -16.13 11.64 45.58
C GLY A 493 -16.05 11.43 44.07
N GLY A 494 -16.48 12.42 43.30
CA GLY A 494 -16.28 12.53 41.85
C GLY A 494 -14.88 13.04 41.52
N ILE A 495 -14.73 14.34 41.24
CA ILE A 495 -13.45 14.96 40.84
C ILE A 495 -12.84 15.77 42.00
N THR A 496 -11.57 15.55 42.32
CA THR A 496 -10.83 16.29 43.36
C THR A 496 -9.54 16.90 42.82
N THR A 497 -9.20 18.12 43.22
CA THR A 497 -7.85 18.69 43.01
C THR A 497 -7.17 19.08 44.33
N TYR A 498 -5.84 19.15 44.31
CA TYR A 498 -5.05 19.59 45.45
C TYR A 498 -4.10 20.78 45.21
N LYS A 499 -3.62 21.04 43.98
CA LYS A 499 -2.42 21.89 43.81
C LYS A 499 -2.33 22.85 42.63
N ASP A 500 -3.06 22.66 41.52
CA ASP A 500 -2.88 23.45 40.29
C ASP A 500 -4.17 23.53 39.46
N ASP A 501 -4.12 24.24 38.34
CA ASP A 501 -5.28 24.57 37.50
C ASP A 501 -5.89 23.34 36.83
N THR A 502 -7.22 23.30 36.79
CA THR A 502 -7.99 22.21 36.16
C THR A 502 -9.10 22.80 35.31
N VAL A 503 -9.20 22.33 34.08
CA VAL A 503 -10.29 22.63 33.16
C VAL A 503 -11.23 21.43 33.13
N ILE A 504 -12.51 21.68 33.39
CA ILE A 504 -13.59 20.70 33.29
C ILE A 504 -14.58 21.25 32.25
N ASP A 505 -14.77 20.52 31.17
CA ASP A 505 -15.61 20.96 30.06
C ASP A 505 -16.53 19.84 29.57
N HIS A 506 -17.79 20.15 29.28
CA HIS A 506 -18.78 19.16 28.80
C HIS A 506 -18.86 17.89 29.65
N CYS A 507 -18.68 17.98 30.98
CA CYS A 507 -18.67 16.80 31.85
C CYS A 507 -19.99 16.64 32.61
N THR A 508 -20.44 15.39 32.82
CA THR A 508 -21.55 15.07 33.74
C THR A 508 -20.99 14.37 34.98
N ILE A 509 -21.13 15.01 36.14
CA ILE A 509 -20.61 14.54 37.43
C ILE A 509 -21.79 14.31 38.37
N THR A 510 -22.21 13.05 38.54
CA THR A 510 -23.49 12.76 39.20
C THR A 510 -23.50 11.47 40.02
N ASP A 511 -24.44 11.32 40.95
CA ASP A 511 -24.62 10.11 41.77
C ASP A 511 -23.37 9.66 42.57
N ASN A 512 -22.34 10.50 42.71
CA ASN A 512 -21.16 10.16 43.50
C ASN A 512 -21.44 10.37 45.00
N THR A 513 -20.96 9.48 45.86
CA THR A 513 -21.12 9.67 47.30
C THR A 513 -20.10 10.69 47.82
N ASN A 514 -20.40 11.34 48.95
CA ASN A 514 -19.62 12.42 49.57
C ASN A 514 -19.61 13.75 48.78
N PHE A 515 -19.10 13.81 47.55
CA PHE A 515 -19.13 15.06 46.77
C PHE A 515 -19.03 14.85 45.25
N GLY A 516 -19.52 15.81 44.47
CA GLY A 516 -19.30 15.84 43.02
C GLY A 516 -17.90 16.34 42.68
N CYS A 517 -17.64 17.61 42.95
CA CYS A 517 -16.32 18.25 42.82
C CYS A 517 -15.77 18.69 44.17
N PHE A 518 -14.46 18.56 44.37
CA PHE A 518 -13.78 19.02 45.58
C PHE A 518 -12.44 19.69 45.30
N ILE A 519 -12.30 20.95 45.72
CA ILE A 519 -11.02 21.67 45.68
C ILE A 519 -10.43 21.69 47.09
N TRP A 520 -9.19 21.21 47.22
CA TRP A 520 -8.44 21.34 48.46
C TRP A 520 -7.10 22.05 48.24
N CYS A 521 -7.10 23.37 48.36
CA CYS A 521 -5.89 24.19 48.24
C CYS A 521 -5.17 24.30 49.59
N TYR A 522 -3.99 23.68 49.69
CA TYR A 522 -3.16 23.75 50.91
C TYR A 522 -1.75 24.28 50.71
N SER A 523 -1.15 24.11 49.53
CA SER A 523 0.26 24.49 49.26
C SER A 523 0.44 25.52 48.15
N ASN A 524 -0.50 25.64 47.21
CA ASN A 524 -0.47 26.52 46.04
C ASN A 524 -1.85 27.16 45.81
N ASP A 525 -1.87 28.22 44.99
CA ASP A 525 -3.11 28.75 44.44
C ASP A 525 -3.60 27.78 43.35
N ALA A 526 -4.91 27.67 43.15
CA ALA A 526 -5.46 26.83 42.09
C ALA A 526 -6.73 27.47 41.50
N ASP A 527 -6.78 27.52 40.17
CA ASP A 527 -7.93 28.00 39.42
C ASP A 527 -8.67 26.83 38.76
N PHE A 528 -9.99 26.81 38.96
CA PHE A 528 -10.88 25.84 38.36
C PHE A 528 -11.69 26.50 37.27
N TYR A 529 -11.58 25.99 36.06
CA TYR A 529 -12.37 26.46 34.94
C TYR A 529 -13.39 25.39 34.59
N ILE A 530 -14.67 25.67 34.83
CA ILE A 530 -15.76 24.74 34.57
C ILE A 530 -16.67 25.37 33.53
N THR A 531 -16.77 24.71 32.37
CA THR A 531 -17.63 25.10 31.26
C THR A 531 -18.55 23.97 30.82
N ASN A 532 -19.75 24.31 30.36
CA ASN A 532 -20.68 23.38 29.71
C ASN A 532 -20.97 22.09 30.51
N SER A 533 -20.88 22.12 31.84
CA SER A 533 -20.82 20.90 32.67
C SER A 533 -21.96 20.83 33.70
N LEU A 534 -22.34 19.60 34.04
CA LEU A 534 -23.37 19.25 35.04
C LEU A 534 -22.73 18.65 36.30
N ILE A 535 -23.09 19.18 37.46
CA ILE A 535 -22.70 18.65 38.77
C ILE A 535 -23.96 18.57 39.65
N ALA A 536 -24.52 17.37 39.80
CA ALA A 536 -25.81 17.19 40.48
C ALA A 536 -26.00 15.78 41.06
N ASN A 537 -26.95 15.61 41.99
CA ASN A 537 -27.27 14.35 42.67
C ASN A 537 -26.07 13.67 43.35
N ASN A 538 -25.08 14.43 43.81
CA ASN A 538 -23.96 13.88 44.57
C ASN A 538 -24.26 13.92 46.10
N GLY A 539 -23.41 13.29 46.89
CA GLY A 539 -23.70 12.96 48.29
C GLY A 539 -23.89 14.14 49.24
N SER A 540 -22.82 14.59 49.89
CA SER A 540 -22.89 15.62 50.94
C SER A 540 -22.74 17.05 50.41
N ALA A 541 -22.13 17.22 49.22
CA ALA A 541 -21.99 18.50 48.54
C ALA A 541 -21.78 18.28 47.03
N GLU A 542 -22.45 19.04 46.18
CA GLU A 542 -22.18 18.98 44.74
C GLU A 542 -20.80 19.52 44.41
N PHE A 543 -20.45 20.68 44.98
CA PHE A 543 -19.13 21.27 44.84
C PHE A 543 -18.65 21.81 46.18
N LYS A 544 -17.52 21.28 46.66
CA LYS A 544 -16.88 21.67 47.92
C LYS A 544 -15.55 22.39 47.68
N MET A 545 -15.26 23.42 48.47
CA MET A 545 -13.98 24.13 48.44
C MET A 545 -13.40 24.32 49.83
N VAL A 546 -12.20 23.79 50.06
CA VAL A 546 -11.43 23.89 51.31
C VAL A 546 -10.08 24.58 51.04
N GLN A 547 -9.79 25.59 51.84
CA GLN A 547 -8.53 26.34 51.83
C GLN A 547 -7.83 26.20 53.18
N THR A 548 -6.52 25.96 53.17
CA THR A 548 -5.68 26.07 54.37
C THR A 548 -4.52 27.05 54.14
N GLY A 549 -4.41 28.07 54.99
CA GLY A 549 -3.36 29.10 54.89
C GLY A 549 -3.70 30.25 53.94
N ASP A 550 -2.69 30.94 53.41
CA ASP A 550 -2.82 32.17 52.62
C ASP A 550 -3.01 31.94 51.10
N LYS A 551 -3.34 30.71 50.68
CA LYS A 551 -3.51 30.32 49.27
C LYS A 551 -4.92 30.56 48.74
N VAL A 552 -5.05 30.90 47.47
CA VAL A 552 -6.34 31.24 46.85
C VAL A 552 -6.85 30.07 46.01
N ALA A 553 -8.10 29.69 46.23
CA ALA A 553 -8.83 28.78 45.36
C ALA A 553 -9.88 29.60 44.61
N THR A 554 -9.81 29.61 43.28
CA THR A 554 -10.78 30.31 42.42
C THR A 554 -11.57 29.28 41.63
N ALA A 555 -12.89 29.48 41.53
CA ALA A 555 -13.72 28.69 40.62
C ALA A 555 -14.40 29.64 39.63
N HIS A 556 -14.14 29.42 38.35
CA HIS A 556 -14.72 30.07 37.20
C HIS A 556 -15.77 29.12 36.61
N LEU A 557 -17.04 29.49 36.72
CA LEU A 557 -18.13 28.67 36.20
C LEU A 557 -18.83 29.44 35.09
N ARG A 558 -18.93 28.86 33.91
CA ARG A 558 -19.70 29.43 32.78
C ARG A 558 -20.49 28.35 32.09
N ASN A 559 -21.76 28.61 31.79
CA ASN A 559 -22.64 27.61 31.19
C ASN A 559 -22.52 26.28 31.97
N ALA A 560 -22.53 26.34 33.30
CA ALA A 560 -22.34 25.17 34.14
C ALA A 560 -23.40 25.16 35.22
N LEU A 561 -23.95 23.97 35.49
CA LEU A 561 -25.01 23.78 36.45
C LEU A 561 -24.49 22.97 37.63
N VAL A 562 -24.58 23.56 38.82
CA VAL A 562 -24.24 22.92 40.09
C VAL A 562 -25.48 22.91 40.97
N GLU A 563 -26.08 21.73 41.19
CA GLU A 563 -27.31 21.60 41.98
C GLU A 563 -27.07 22.10 43.41
N GLY A 564 -28.00 22.91 43.95
CA GLY A 564 -27.86 23.45 45.31
C GLY A 564 -26.70 24.44 45.51
N GLY A 565 -25.89 24.70 44.47
CA GLY A 565 -24.74 25.60 44.50
C GLY A 565 -23.48 24.99 45.12
N VAL A 566 -22.59 25.86 45.60
CA VAL A 566 -21.28 25.48 46.16
C VAL A 566 -21.36 25.45 47.69
N ASP A 567 -20.97 24.35 48.32
CA ASP A 567 -20.93 24.21 49.79
C ASP A 567 -19.59 24.72 50.37
N TYR A 568 -19.66 25.39 51.53
CA TYR A 568 -18.56 26.11 52.13
C TYR A 568 -18.20 25.58 53.52
N ASP A 569 -16.89 25.39 53.78
CA ASP A 569 -16.38 25.32 55.16
C ASP A 569 -16.03 26.72 55.71
N TRP A 570 -16.28 26.94 57.01
CA TRP A 570 -16.44 28.24 57.69
C TRP A 570 -15.14 29.03 57.97
N LEU A 571 -13.98 28.60 57.46
CA LEU A 571 -12.65 29.08 57.89
C LEU A 571 -11.84 29.86 56.84
N SER A 572 -12.34 30.03 55.61
CA SER A 572 -11.55 30.56 54.49
C SER A 572 -11.85 32.05 54.18
N VAL A 573 -10.81 32.85 53.94
CA VAL A 573 -10.89 34.33 53.81
C VAL A 573 -10.69 34.83 52.36
N TYR A 574 -10.18 33.99 51.44
CA TYR A 574 -9.88 34.37 50.06
C TYR A 574 -10.48 33.35 49.07
N LYS A 575 -11.75 33.55 48.69
CA LYS A 575 -12.44 32.79 47.64
C LYS A 575 -12.99 33.77 46.59
N GLN A 576 -12.74 33.50 45.32
CA GLN A 576 -13.27 34.29 44.22
C GLN A 576 -14.10 33.38 43.31
N PHE A 577 -15.29 33.87 42.96
CA PHE A 577 -16.19 33.25 42.01
C PHE A 577 -16.36 34.22 40.85
N ASP A 578 -16.00 33.77 39.65
CA ASP A 578 -16.41 34.41 38.41
C ASP A 578 -17.49 33.53 37.81
N VAL A 579 -18.74 33.96 37.99
CA VAL A 579 -19.88 33.21 37.46
C VAL A 579 -20.70 34.11 36.57
N ASP A 580 -20.99 33.63 35.36
CA ASP A 580 -21.98 34.28 34.50
C ASP A 580 -23.39 34.09 35.08
N SER A 581 -24.30 34.97 34.67
CA SER A 581 -25.73 35.00 34.94
C SER A 581 -26.52 33.72 34.57
N SER A 582 -25.89 32.71 33.95
CA SER A 582 -26.48 31.40 33.58
C SER A 582 -26.49 30.37 34.72
N LEU A 583 -26.17 30.76 35.95
CA LEU A 583 -26.40 29.93 37.15
C LEU A 583 -27.90 29.63 37.36
N ILE A 584 -28.32 28.41 37.05
CA ILE A 584 -29.69 27.93 37.27
C ILE A 584 -29.66 26.93 38.44
N SER A 585 -30.26 27.33 39.57
CA SER A 585 -30.35 26.56 40.83
C SER A 585 -31.40 25.44 40.81
N PHE A 586 -31.65 24.84 39.65
CA PHE A 586 -32.66 23.80 39.47
C PHE A 586 -31.96 22.46 39.23
N ALA A 587 -32.42 21.42 39.93
CA ALA A 587 -31.88 20.08 39.77
C ALA A 587 -32.09 19.59 38.33
N PRO A 588 -31.04 19.17 37.61
CA PRO A 588 -31.20 18.52 36.32
C PRO A 588 -31.87 17.16 36.55
N SER A 589 -32.70 16.75 35.60
CA SER A 589 -33.33 15.43 35.63
C SER A 589 -32.54 14.51 34.73
N PHE A 590 -32.12 13.36 35.26
CA PHE A 590 -31.42 12.34 34.48
C PHE A 590 -32.32 11.13 34.19
N GLN A 591 -32.01 10.46 33.09
CA GLN A 591 -32.44 9.10 32.80
C GLN A 591 -31.51 8.10 33.53
N ILE A 592 -31.83 6.80 33.46
CA ILE A 592 -31.06 5.75 34.14
C ILE A 592 -29.64 5.57 33.59
N ASN A 593 -29.41 6.00 32.34
CA ASN A 593 -28.13 5.99 31.63
C ASN A 593 -27.34 7.29 31.80
N TYR A 594 -27.76 8.19 32.70
CA TYR A 594 -27.14 9.50 32.97
C TYR A 594 -27.30 10.56 31.86
N GLU A 595 -28.03 10.26 30.80
CA GLU A 595 -28.48 11.27 29.83
C GLU A 595 -29.52 12.19 30.45
N LEU A 596 -29.66 13.40 29.91
CA LEU A 596 -30.70 14.32 30.35
C LEU A 596 -32.09 13.72 30.04
N ALA A 597 -33.03 13.88 30.97
CA ALA A 597 -34.43 13.59 30.69
C ALA A 597 -35.04 14.73 29.85
N SER A 598 -36.06 14.43 29.05
CA SER A 598 -36.77 15.40 28.18
C SER A 598 -37.27 16.69 28.83
N ASN A 599 -37.35 16.75 30.16
CA ASN A 599 -37.77 17.91 30.95
C ASN A 599 -36.61 18.56 31.73
N SER A 600 -35.37 18.16 31.46
CA SER A 600 -34.19 18.67 32.16
C SER A 600 -33.88 20.09 31.72
N ALA A 601 -33.45 20.91 32.69
CA ALA A 601 -33.04 22.29 32.45
C ALA A 601 -31.62 22.43 31.87
N GLY A 602 -30.95 21.33 31.54
CA GLY A 602 -29.62 21.34 30.91
C GLY A 602 -29.65 21.28 29.38
N ILE A 603 -30.82 21.08 28.78
CA ILE A 603 -30.98 20.95 27.33
C ILE A 603 -30.89 22.34 26.69
N GLY A 604 -29.94 22.55 25.78
CA GLY A 604 -29.72 23.78 25.01
C GLY A 604 -29.13 24.96 25.79
N GLU A 605 -28.50 24.71 26.95
CA GLU A 605 -27.97 25.77 27.83
C GLU A 605 -26.43 25.89 27.80
N GLY A 606 -25.76 25.00 27.06
CA GLY A 606 -24.33 25.02 26.79
C GLY A 606 -23.92 26.10 25.78
N SER A 607 -22.62 26.19 25.54
CA SER A 607 -22.03 27.04 24.52
C SER A 607 -20.83 26.35 23.88
N ASP A 608 -20.52 26.71 22.64
CA ASP A 608 -19.37 26.17 21.91
C ASP A 608 -18.00 26.53 22.53
N PHE A 609 -17.99 27.48 23.48
CA PHE A 609 -16.77 27.99 24.10
C PHE A 609 -16.47 27.28 25.42
N ARG A 610 -15.20 26.95 25.60
CA ARG A 610 -14.58 26.48 26.85
C ARG A 610 -13.43 27.37 27.28
N TYR A 611 -13.04 27.26 28.54
CA TYR A 611 -11.82 27.90 29.06
C TYR A 611 -10.56 27.12 28.69
N GLY A 612 -9.50 27.84 28.33
CA GLY A 612 -8.12 27.34 28.39
C GLY A 612 -7.49 27.53 29.77
N PHE A 613 -6.32 26.94 30.00
CA PHE A 613 -5.56 27.07 31.25
C PHE A 613 -5.13 28.50 31.58
N ASP A 614 -5.10 29.40 30.59
CA ASP A 614 -4.79 30.82 30.76
C ASP A 614 -6.04 31.69 31.05
N GLY A 615 -7.20 31.06 31.20
CA GLY A 615 -8.49 31.72 31.43
C GLY A 615 -9.10 32.37 30.19
N THR A 616 -8.54 32.15 28.99
CA THR A 616 -9.14 32.59 27.73
C THR A 616 -10.23 31.63 27.26
N LEU A 617 -11.25 32.14 26.57
CA LEU A 617 -12.27 31.29 25.95
C LEU A 617 -11.83 30.90 24.54
N SER A 618 -11.98 29.62 24.22
CA SER A 618 -11.69 29.01 22.92
C SER A 618 -12.79 28.00 22.59
N VAL A 619 -12.91 27.60 21.33
CA VAL A 619 -13.85 26.54 20.94
C VAL A 619 -13.42 25.22 21.59
N ALA A 620 -14.38 24.43 22.08
CA ALA A 620 -14.11 23.11 22.65
C ALA A 620 -13.44 22.17 21.64
N SER A 621 -12.64 21.21 22.11
CA SER A 621 -11.96 20.26 21.21
C SER A 621 -12.85 19.08 20.79
N SER A 622 -13.94 18.82 21.51
CA SER A 622 -14.88 17.74 21.18
C SER A 622 -16.02 18.26 20.32
N ALA A 623 -16.07 17.81 19.06
CA ALA A 623 -17.22 18.04 18.18
C ALA A 623 -18.35 17.04 18.42
N LEU A 624 -18.07 15.92 19.09
CA LEU A 624 -19.02 14.86 19.39
C LEU A 624 -19.29 14.76 20.90
N ASP A 625 -20.45 14.23 21.27
CA ASP A 625 -20.80 13.85 22.64
C ASP A 625 -20.29 12.43 22.99
N LEU A 626 -20.59 11.94 24.19
CA LEU A 626 -20.13 10.64 24.67
C LEU A 626 -20.85 9.43 24.01
N ASN A 627 -21.92 9.69 23.24
CA ASN A 627 -22.59 8.72 22.39
C ASN A 627 -22.16 8.85 20.91
N PHE A 628 -21.15 9.67 20.62
CA PHE A 628 -20.66 9.98 19.27
C PHE A 628 -21.64 10.76 18.39
N GLU A 629 -22.55 11.53 19.00
CA GLU A 629 -23.48 12.42 18.30
C GLU A 629 -22.92 13.85 18.19
N ASP A 630 -23.25 14.59 17.12
CA ASP A 630 -22.74 15.95 16.87
C ASP A 630 -23.16 16.95 17.95
N ARG A 631 -22.23 17.79 18.42
CA ARG A 631 -22.57 18.95 19.25
C ARG A 631 -22.80 20.17 18.36
N PRO A 632 -24.00 20.78 18.35
CA PRO A 632 -25.20 20.48 19.14
C PRO A 632 -26.23 19.57 18.41
N VAL A 633 -27.02 18.77 19.17
CA VAL A 633 -28.16 17.99 18.62
C VAL A 633 -29.51 18.59 19.06
N PRO A 634 -30.45 18.90 18.13
CA PRO A 634 -30.32 18.85 16.69
C PRO A 634 -29.48 20.02 16.14
N VAL A 635 -28.91 19.84 14.95
CA VAL A 635 -28.11 20.86 14.25
C VAL A 635 -28.80 22.23 14.26
N GLY A 636 -28.06 23.25 14.66
CA GLY A 636 -28.54 24.64 14.76
C GLY A 636 -29.14 25.03 16.11
N SER A 637 -29.16 24.16 17.12
CA SER A 637 -29.42 24.55 18.51
C SER A 637 -28.16 25.05 19.23
N SER A 638 -28.28 25.42 20.51
CA SER A 638 -27.12 25.49 21.42
C SER A 638 -26.78 24.07 21.92
N ALA A 639 -25.52 23.84 22.30
CA ALA A 639 -25.08 22.59 22.92
C ALA A 639 -25.78 22.35 24.27
N ASP A 640 -25.91 21.09 24.66
CA ASP A 640 -26.41 20.71 25.97
C ASP A 640 -25.32 20.83 27.04
N LEU A 641 -25.75 20.99 28.29
CA LEU A 641 -24.85 20.86 29.43
C LEU A 641 -24.49 19.40 29.65
N GLY A 642 -23.21 19.14 29.88
CA GLY A 642 -22.67 17.83 30.23
C GLY A 642 -22.20 17.01 29.04
N CYS A 643 -21.97 15.72 29.29
CA CYS A 643 -21.30 14.83 28.35
C CYS A 643 -22.20 14.23 27.25
N PHE A 644 -23.49 14.58 27.22
CA PHE A 644 -24.44 14.08 26.23
C PHE A 644 -25.23 15.23 25.61
N GLU A 645 -25.60 15.08 24.34
CA GLU A 645 -26.55 15.94 23.63
C GLU A 645 -27.93 15.28 23.54
N HIS A 646 -28.98 16.05 23.74
CA HIS A 646 -30.36 15.58 23.74
C HIS A 646 -31.09 16.04 22.47
N PRO A 647 -31.83 15.16 21.77
CA PRO A 647 -32.60 15.50 20.55
C PRO A 647 -33.71 16.55 20.69
N LEU A 648 -33.91 17.14 21.86
CA LEU A 648 -34.94 18.15 22.14
C LEU A 648 -34.34 19.56 22.31
N GLY A 649 -33.04 19.73 22.00
CA GLY A 649 -32.47 21.06 21.82
C GLY A 649 -33.35 21.90 20.90
N THR A 650 -33.60 23.16 21.25
CA THR A 650 -34.36 24.08 20.40
C THR A 650 -33.43 24.70 19.37
N SER A 651 -33.68 24.47 18.08
CA SER A 651 -32.93 25.12 16.99
C SER A 651 -33.13 26.63 17.02
N GLU A 652 -32.05 27.40 16.87
CA GLU A 652 -32.12 28.84 16.63
C GLU A 652 -32.71 29.11 15.23
N PRO A 653 -33.65 30.07 15.08
CA PRO A 653 -34.27 30.36 13.79
C PRO A 653 -33.30 31.09 12.86
N THR A 654 -33.03 30.52 11.68
CA THR A 654 -32.38 31.20 10.56
C THR A 654 -33.42 31.97 9.73
N LEU A 655 -33.39 33.30 9.81
CA LEU A 655 -34.34 34.19 9.14
C LEU A 655 -33.95 34.45 7.68
N GLY A 656 -34.89 34.26 6.75
CA GLY A 656 -34.74 34.58 5.32
C GLY A 656 -35.97 34.23 4.50
N CYS A 657 -35.91 34.32 3.17
CA CYS A 657 -37.05 33.95 2.32
C CYS A 657 -37.15 32.43 2.19
N THR A 658 -38.22 31.85 2.72
CA THR A 658 -38.47 30.40 2.74
C THR A 658 -39.27 29.89 1.53
N ASN A 659 -39.80 30.80 0.72
CA ASN A 659 -40.58 30.44 -0.46
C ASN A 659 -39.67 30.05 -1.62
N ILE A 660 -39.64 28.75 -1.94
CA ILE A 660 -38.83 28.17 -3.03
C ILE A 660 -39.12 28.79 -4.40
N ASP A 661 -40.31 29.35 -4.59
CA ASP A 661 -40.72 30.00 -5.84
C ASP A 661 -40.33 31.49 -5.91
N ALA A 662 -39.69 32.04 -4.87
CA ALA A 662 -39.27 33.43 -4.84
C ALA A 662 -37.85 33.63 -5.42
N CYS A 663 -37.64 34.76 -6.09
CA CYS A 663 -36.36 35.15 -6.71
C CYS A 663 -35.19 35.26 -5.72
N ASN A 664 -35.47 35.41 -4.43
CA ASN A 664 -34.48 35.52 -3.37
C ASN A 664 -34.65 34.44 -2.29
N TYR A 665 -35.17 33.27 -2.69
CA TYR A 665 -35.20 32.09 -1.84
C TYR A 665 -33.83 31.81 -1.22
N ASP A 666 -33.81 31.59 0.09
CA ASP A 666 -32.64 31.22 0.87
C ASP A 666 -32.81 29.79 1.38
N SER A 667 -32.03 28.87 0.85
CA SER A 667 -32.08 27.45 1.22
C SER A 667 -31.60 27.17 2.64
N SER A 668 -30.98 28.14 3.31
CA SER A 668 -30.53 28.05 4.71
C SER A 668 -31.53 28.66 5.70
N ALA A 669 -32.57 29.35 5.22
CA ALA A 669 -33.60 29.95 6.06
C ALA A 669 -34.61 28.90 6.55
N THR A 670 -34.82 28.86 7.86
CA THR A 670 -35.83 28.03 8.53
C THR A 670 -37.11 28.80 8.83
N ASP A 671 -37.04 30.14 8.91
CA ASP A 671 -38.16 31.02 9.22
C ASP A 671 -38.28 32.21 8.26
N GLU A 672 -39.51 32.50 7.84
CA GLU A 672 -39.82 33.58 6.89
C GLU A 672 -39.67 34.98 7.52
N ASP A 673 -38.82 35.83 6.92
CA ASP A 673 -38.61 37.20 7.37
C ASP A 673 -39.43 38.26 6.61
N GLY A 674 -40.19 37.83 5.60
CA GLY A 674 -41.02 38.68 4.76
C GLY A 674 -40.27 39.32 3.60
N SER A 675 -39.04 38.87 3.31
CA SER A 675 -38.22 39.39 2.22
C SER A 675 -38.54 38.77 0.85
N CYS A 676 -39.39 37.75 0.74
CA CYS A 676 -39.65 37.06 -0.53
C CYS A 676 -40.16 37.95 -1.68
N ILE A 677 -39.50 37.83 -2.84
CA ILE A 677 -39.80 38.49 -4.10
C ILE A 677 -40.32 37.45 -5.10
N LEU A 678 -41.61 37.50 -5.46
CA LEU A 678 -42.21 36.53 -6.38
C LEU A 678 -41.95 36.91 -7.87
N PRO A 679 -41.68 35.94 -8.76
CA PRO A 679 -41.49 36.17 -10.19
C PRO A 679 -42.78 36.59 -10.92
N THR A 680 -42.64 37.43 -11.96
CA THR A 680 -43.73 37.85 -12.88
C THR A 680 -43.40 37.45 -14.33
N CYS A 681 -44.39 37.45 -15.24
CA CYS A 681 -44.22 36.96 -16.62
C CYS A 681 -43.39 37.93 -17.48
N ASP A 682 -42.29 37.45 -18.04
CA ASP A 682 -41.35 38.21 -18.88
C ASP A 682 -41.41 37.83 -20.37
N ASP A 683 -42.37 36.98 -20.78
CA ASP A 683 -42.59 36.63 -22.19
C ASP A 683 -43.41 37.71 -22.92
N PRO A 684 -42.83 38.45 -23.89
CA PRO A 684 -43.51 39.50 -24.62
C PRO A 684 -44.66 39.02 -25.54
N THR A 685 -44.81 37.70 -25.72
CA THR A 685 -45.89 37.08 -26.50
C THR A 685 -47.08 36.61 -25.65
N ALA A 686 -46.94 36.64 -24.32
CA ALA A 686 -47.96 36.26 -23.37
C ALA A 686 -48.95 37.40 -23.09
N CYS A 687 -50.21 37.05 -22.77
CA CYS A 687 -51.26 38.04 -22.56
C CYS A 687 -51.05 38.91 -21.30
N ASN A 688 -50.21 38.48 -20.33
CA ASN A 688 -49.94 39.16 -19.06
C ASN A 688 -48.44 39.54 -18.88
N PHE A 689 -47.74 39.82 -19.98
CA PHE A 689 -46.36 40.31 -19.97
C PHE A 689 -46.16 41.56 -19.07
N ASP A 690 -45.13 41.53 -18.22
CA ASP A 690 -44.67 42.65 -17.38
C ASP A 690 -43.23 43.05 -17.76
N GLU A 691 -43.06 44.30 -18.19
CA GLU A 691 -41.76 44.85 -18.59
C GLU A 691 -40.77 45.07 -17.43
N ASN A 692 -41.23 44.94 -16.17
CA ASN A 692 -40.42 45.14 -14.97
C ASN A 692 -40.10 43.85 -14.18
N ALA A 693 -40.28 42.67 -14.78
CA ALA A 693 -39.96 41.39 -14.14
C ALA A 693 -38.49 41.32 -13.68
N VAL A 694 -38.26 41.00 -12.38
CA VAL A 694 -36.92 40.99 -11.75
C VAL A 694 -36.20 39.66 -11.95
N CYS A 695 -36.94 38.55 -11.86
CA CYS A 695 -36.52 37.25 -12.35
C CYS A 695 -37.73 36.65 -13.10
N GLY A 696 -37.54 36.25 -14.36
CA GLY A 696 -38.60 35.64 -15.17
C GLY A 696 -39.09 34.31 -14.59
N GLY A 697 -40.23 33.82 -15.07
CA GLY A 697 -40.81 32.54 -14.62
C GLY A 697 -42.18 32.62 -13.94
N GLY A 698 -42.79 33.81 -13.83
CA GLY A 698 -44.20 33.91 -13.46
C GLY A 698 -45.11 33.29 -14.53
N SER A 699 -46.28 32.75 -14.15
CA SER A 699 -47.19 32.10 -15.09
C SER A 699 -47.60 33.03 -16.25
N CYS A 700 -47.10 32.73 -17.44
CA CYS A 700 -47.40 33.46 -18.67
C CYS A 700 -48.67 32.90 -19.33
N LEU A 701 -49.68 33.75 -19.54
CA LEU A 701 -50.94 33.37 -20.18
C LEU A 701 -50.75 33.22 -21.69
N LEU A 702 -51.11 32.05 -22.20
CA LEU A 702 -50.83 31.60 -23.56
C LEU A 702 -51.76 32.26 -24.59
N SER A 703 -51.18 32.79 -25.67
CA SER A 703 -51.90 33.34 -26.84
C SER A 703 -51.95 32.30 -27.99
N GLY A 704 -53.00 32.31 -28.83
CA GLY A 704 -53.13 31.31 -29.93
C GLY A 704 -54.41 31.37 -30.77
N CYS A 705 -54.52 30.50 -31.78
CA CYS A 705 -55.70 30.38 -32.65
C CYS A 705 -56.88 29.74 -31.90
N MET A 706 -58.02 30.43 -31.81
CA MET A 706 -59.19 29.99 -31.01
C MET A 706 -60.30 29.29 -31.82
N GLU A 707 -60.08 28.98 -33.11
CA GLU A 707 -61.09 28.31 -33.94
C GLU A 707 -61.00 26.78 -33.92
N VAL A 708 -61.93 26.12 -33.21
CA VAL A 708 -62.01 24.65 -32.99
C VAL A 708 -61.88 23.74 -34.21
N GLN A 709 -62.04 24.27 -35.41
CA GLN A 709 -61.96 23.49 -36.65
C GLN A 709 -60.53 23.48 -37.24
N ALA A 710 -59.64 24.32 -36.73
CA ALA A 710 -58.26 24.45 -37.18
C ALA A 710 -57.36 23.37 -36.55
N CYS A 711 -56.41 22.85 -37.32
CA CYS A 711 -55.32 22.00 -36.88
C CYS A 711 -54.40 22.64 -35.84
N ASN A 712 -54.18 23.95 -35.90
CA ASN A 712 -53.46 24.68 -34.85
C ASN A 712 -54.42 25.40 -33.88
N TYR A 713 -55.67 24.93 -33.79
CA TYR A 713 -56.57 25.34 -32.72
C TYR A 713 -55.94 25.03 -31.37
N ASN A 714 -55.79 26.06 -30.55
CA ASN A 714 -55.36 25.90 -29.17
C ASN A 714 -56.55 26.17 -28.24
N PRO A 715 -57.18 25.14 -27.66
CA PRO A 715 -58.28 25.31 -26.70
C PRO A 715 -57.84 25.97 -25.38
N LEU A 716 -56.54 26.07 -25.13
CA LEU A 716 -55.95 26.71 -23.95
C LEU A 716 -55.54 28.17 -24.20
N ALA A 717 -55.68 28.69 -25.43
CA ALA A 717 -55.40 30.09 -25.69
C ALA A 717 -56.43 30.99 -25.00
N GLU A 718 -55.97 31.93 -24.18
CA GLU A 718 -56.85 32.87 -23.46
C GLU A 718 -57.03 34.20 -24.22
N CYS A 719 -56.20 34.48 -25.22
CA CYS A 719 -56.31 35.62 -26.13
C CYS A 719 -55.83 35.29 -27.57
N GLU A 720 -56.33 36.02 -28.58
CA GLU A 720 -55.93 35.82 -30.00
C GLU A 720 -54.47 36.24 -30.23
N GLY A 721 -53.67 35.34 -30.82
CA GLY A 721 -52.25 35.56 -31.15
C GLY A 721 -51.84 35.14 -32.58
N GLU A 722 -52.01 33.86 -32.93
CA GLU A 722 -51.58 33.28 -34.22
C GLU A 722 -52.75 32.93 -35.18
N SER A 723 -52.49 32.82 -36.49
CA SER A 723 -53.51 32.55 -37.54
C SER A 723 -53.86 31.06 -37.67
N CYS A 724 -55.13 30.70 -37.94
CA CYS A 724 -55.64 29.32 -37.96
C CYS A 724 -55.39 28.50 -39.28
N ASP A 725 -54.98 27.22 -39.20
CA ASP A 725 -54.63 26.26 -40.28
C ASP A 725 -55.47 24.95 -40.22
N TYR A 726 -55.75 24.18 -41.28
CA TYR A 726 -56.85 23.16 -41.35
C TYR A 726 -56.55 21.81 -42.09
N ALA A 727 -55.31 21.31 -42.17
CA ALA A 727 -54.95 20.23 -43.12
C ALA A 727 -54.74 18.75 -42.64
N CYS A 728 -54.90 18.31 -41.37
CA CYS A 728 -54.32 17.02 -40.92
C CYS A 728 -55.20 16.14 -39.97
N CYS A 729 -55.58 14.90 -40.37
CA CYS A 729 -55.80 13.76 -39.45
C CYS A 729 -55.80 12.41 -40.20
N PRO A 730 -54.77 11.55 -40.03
CA PRO A 730 -54.89 10.36 -39.18
C PRO A 730 -53.57 9.97 -38.44
N GLY A 731 -53.61 9.65 -37.14
CA GLY A 731 -52.40 9.30 -36.38
C GLY A 731 -52.65 8.75 -34.96
N PRO A 732 -51.58 8.39 -34.22
CA PRO A 732 -51.52 7.46 -33.07
C PRO A 732 -52.36 7.81 -31.82
N GLY A 733 -53.06 8.94 -31.80
CA GLY A 733 -53.90 9.38 -30.68
C GLY A 733 -55.31 8.78 -30.63
N CYS A 734 -55.54 7.62 -31.27
CA CYS A 734 -56.90 7.07 -31.46
C CYS A 734 -57.03 5.56 -31.09
N CYS A 735 -56.07 4.96 -30.38
CA CYS A 735 -56.21 3.58 -29.90
C CYS A 735 -57.16 3.46 -28.70
N SER A 736 -57.93 2.38 -28.66
CA SER A 736 -58.87 2.08 -27.58
C SER A 736 -58.18 1.33 -26.44
N GLU A 737 -58.72 1.44 -25.23
CA GLU A 737 -58.20 0.85 -24.00
C GLU A 737 -57.96 -0.67 -24.13
N GLY A 738 -56.77 -1.15 -23.70
CA GLY A 738 -56.34 -2.56 -23.82
C GLY A 738 -55.54 -2.89 -25.10
N THR A 739 -55.15 -1.89 -25.91
CA THR A 739 -54.31 -2.07 -27.11
C THR A 739 -53.24 -0.98 -27.25
N VAL A 740 -52.08 -1.30 -27.84
CA VAL A 740 -50.98 -0.37 -28.17
C VAL A 740 -50.79 -0.23 -29.69
N TRP A 741 -50.46 0.98 -30.18
CA TRP A 741 -50.26 1.24 -31.61
C TRP A 741 -48.95 0.65 -32.13
N ASP A 742 -49.04 -0.18 -33.17
CA ASP A 742 -47.92 -0.72 -33.90
C ASP A 742 -47.62 0.19 -35.11
N PHE A 743 -46.40 0.76 -35.14
CA PHE A 743 -45.98 1.71 -36.18
C PHE A 743 -45.66 1.04 -37.52
N ASP A 744 -45.31 -0.25 -37.52
CA ASP A 744 -44.98 -0.99 -38.73
C ASP A 744 -46.23 -1.52 -39.43
N LEU A 745 -47.27 -1.84 -38.66
CA LEU A 745 -48.56 -2.33 -39.17
C LEU A 745 -49.64 -1.25 -39.28
N ALA A 746 -49.40 -0.06 -38.73
CA ALA A 746 -50.36 1.04 -38.65
C ALA A 746 -51.73 0.64 -38.08
N GLN A 747 -51.74 -0.10 -36.95
CA GLN A 747 -52.94 -0.56 -36.23
C GLN A 747 -52.66 -0.82 -34.72
N CYS A 748 -53.68 -0.93 -33.85
CA CYS A 748 -53.52 -1.22 -32.41
C CYS A 748 -53.60 -2.74 -32.06
N ILE A 749 -52.77 -3.25 -31.13
CA ILE A 749 -52.67 -4.70 -30.74
C ILE A 749 -52.66 -4.96 -29.19
N PRO A 750 -53.06 -6.16 -28.66
CA PRO A 750 -53.21 -6.47 -27.21
C PRO A 750 -51.97 -7.10 -26.49
N PHE A 751 -51.89 -7.07 -25.13
CA PHE A 751 -50.72 -7.47 -24.29
C PHE A 751 -51.11 -8.32 -23.01
N ASP A 752 -50.38 -9.39 -22.61
CA ASP A 752 -50.55 -10.16 -21.33
C ASP A 752 -49.32 -11.09 -20.96
N SER A 753 -49.05 -11.36 -19.65
CA SER A 753 -47.94 -12.23 -19.10
C SER A 753 -48.31 -13.06 -17.82
N CYS A 754 -47.62 -14.20 -17.53
CA CYS A 754 -47.67 -14.99 -16.25
C CYS A 754 -46.32 -15.74 -15.95
N GLN A 755 -45.98 -15.98 -14.67
CA GLN A 755 -44.60 -16.27 -14.18
C GLN A 755 -44.27 -17.74 -13.79
N GLU A 756 -45.23 -18.67 -13.71
CA GLU A 756 -44.99 -20.08 -13.30
C GLU A 756 -45.26 -21.12 -14.41
N ASP A 757 -45.19 -20.68 -15.66
CA ASP A 757 -45.29 -21.49 -16.87
C ASP A 757 -43.87 -21.94 -17.28
N LEU A 758 -43.44 -23.11 -16.77
CA LEU A 758 -42.07 -23.61 -16.89
C LEU A 758 -41.76 -24.11 -18.30
N ASP A 759 -42.79 -24.48 -19.09
CA ASP A 759 -42.63 -24.85 -20.50
C ASP A 759 -43.05 -23.75 -21.50
N GLY A 760 -43.58 -22.62 -21.01
CA GLY A 760 -43.79 -21.39 -21.78
C GLY A 760 -45.02 -21.42 -22.69
N ASP A 761 -46.00 -22.29 -22.42
CA ASP A 761 -47.19 -22.50 -23.26
C ASP A 761 -48.40 -21.59 -22.92
N GLY A 762 -48.24 -20.73 -21.92
CA GLY A 762 -49.25 -19.81 -21.39
C GLY A 762 -50.24 -20.45 -20.42
N ILE A 763 -50.02 -21.70 -19.99
CA ILE A 763 -50.94 -22.46 -19.12
C ILE A 763 -50.16 -23.23 -18.04
N ILE A 764 -50.31 -22.86 -16.77
CA ILE A 764 -49.77 -23.65 -15.65
C ILE A 764 -50.49 -25.02 -15.58
N GLY A 765 -49.83 -26.07 -16.05
CA GLY A 765 -50.43 -27.35 -16.38
C GLY A 765 -49.69 -28.57 -15.84
N ILE A 766 -50.17 -29.75 -16.22
CA ILE A 766 -49.55 -31.04 -15.82
C ILE A 766 -48.14 -31.20 -16.41
N ASN A 767 -47.83 -30.54 -17.51
CA ASN A 767 -46.52 -30.64 -18.15
C ASN A 767 -45.43 -29.89 -17.36
N ASP A 768 -45.74 -28.73 -16.79
CA ASP A 768 -44.86 -28.01 -15.84
C ASP A 768 -44.62 -28.85 -14.57
N LEU A 769 -45.68 -29.46 -14.04
CA LEU A 769 -45.58 -30.34 -12.88
C LEU A 769 -44.77 -31.61 -13.20
N LEU A 770 -44.85 -32.14 -14.42
CA LEU A 770 -44.07 -33.30 -14.85
C LEU A 770 -42.60 -32.94 -15.10
N GLN A 771 -42.29 -31.71 -15.55
CA GLN A 771 -40.91 -31.21 -15.58
C GLN A 771 -40.32 -31.14 -14.16
N LEU A 772 -41.07 -30.56 -13.21
CA LEU A 772 -40.66 -30.49 -11.79
C LEU A 772 -40.49 -31.87 -11.15
N LEU A 773 -41.37 -32.83 -11.47
CA LEU A 773 -41.28 -34.20 -10.96
C LEU A 773 -40.21 -35.04 -11.67
N SER A 774 -39.79 -34.67 -12.88
CA SER A 774 -38.74 -35.37 -13.63
C SER A 774 -37.33 -35.10 -13.10
N SER A 775 -37.12 -33.93 -12.47
CA SER A 775 -35.89 -33.56 -11.76
C SER A 775 -35.92 -33.92 -10.27
N PHE A 776 -37.07 -34.34 -9.74
CA PHE A 776 -37.23 -34.69 -8.33
C PHE A 776 -36.60 -36.06 -8.00
N GLY A 777 -35.41 -36.06 -7.39
CA GLY A 777 -34.73 -37.25 -6.90
C GLY A 777 -33.54 -37.75 -7.74
N THR A 778 -33.02 -36.94 -8.67
CA THR A 778 -31.72 -37.19 -9.32
C THR A 778 -30.56 -36.89 -8.36
N ILE A 779 -29.51 -37.74 -8.36
CA ILE A 779 -28.37 -37.67 -7.44
C ILE A 779 -27.29 -36.74 -8.01
N CYS A 780 -26.79 -35.81 -7.18
CA CYS A 780 -25.56 -35.05 -7.45
C CYS A 780 -24.34 -35.89 -7.00
N GLU A 781 -23.37 -36.14 -7.88
CA GLU A 781 -22.02 -36.66 -7.54
C GLU A 781 -20.99 -35.69 -8.15
N ALA A 782 -19.95 -35.17 -7.48
CA ALA A 782 -19.28 -35.49 -6.22
C ALA A 782 -18.76 -34.21 -5.49
N PHE A 783 -18.54 -34.30 -4.17
CA PHE A 783 -17.87 -33.28 -3.32
C PHE A 783 -16.42 -33.03 -3.76
N GLU A 784 -15.81 -31.87 -3.60
CA GLU A 784 -16.22 -30.47 -3.43
C GLU A 784 -14.91 -29.74 -3.80
N THR A 785 -14.81 -29.20 -5.02
CA THR A 785 -14.01 -27.99 -5.17
C THR A 785 -14.82 -26.94 -4.43
N VAL A 786 -14.24 -26.30 -3.42
CA VAL A 786 -14.83 -25.07 -2.87
C VAL A 786 -15.11 -24.20 -4.09
N GLU A 787 -16.38 -24.03 -4.44
CA GLU A 787 -16.74 -23.13 -5.53
C GLU A 787 -16.21 -21.77 -5.08
N PHE A 788 -15.27 -21.25 -5.84
CA PHE A 788 -14.64 -19.97 -5.56
C PHE A 788 -15.75 -18.92 -5.37
N THR A 789 -15.87 -18.42 -4.14
CA THR A 789 -16.76 -17.31 -3.80
C THR A 789 -15.96 -16.02 -3.78
N CYS A 790 -16.57 -14.93 -4.24
CA CYS A 790 -15.89 -13.65 -4.18
C CYS A 790 -15.61 -13.26 -2.72
N GLY A 791 -14.37 -12.89 -2.41
CA GLY A 791 -13.86 -12.78 -1.05
C GLY A 791 -12.81 -13.85 -0.71
N ASP A 792 -12.79 -14.98 -1.42
CA ASP A 792 -11.75 -15.99 -1.30
C ASP A 792 -10.45 -15.53 -1.99
N LEU A 793 -9.31 -16.04 -1.51
CA LEU A 793 -8.02 -15.88 -2.21
C LEU A 793 -8.01 -16.70 -3.49
N LEU A 794 -7.60 -16.08 -4.60
CA LEU A 794 -7.39 -16.76 -5.87
C LEU A 794 -5.89 -16.91 -6.15
N ASN A 795 -5.41 -18.15 -6.18
CA ASN A 795 -4.04 -18.42 -6.63
C ASN A 795 -3.96 -18.35 -8.17
N TYR A 796 -3.11 -17.48 -8.70
CA TYR A 796 -2.83 -17.39 -10.14
C TYR A 796 -1.36 -17.11 -10.41
N HIS A 797 -0.72 -17.98 -11.21
CA HIS A 797 0.71 -17.94 -11.54
C HIS A 797 1.64 -17.77 -10.32
N GLY A 798 1.31 -18.45 -9.22
CA GLY A 798 2.13 -18.46 -8.00
C GLY A 798 1.86 -17.32 -7.03
N TYR A 799 0.88 -16.45 -7.32
CA TYR A 799 0.46 -15.36 -6.44
C TYR A 799 -0.96 -15.59 -5.93
N ASP A 800 -1.18 -15.38 -4.63
CA ASP A 800 -2.52 -15.34 -4.05
C ASP A 800 -3.06 -13.92 -4.15
N TYR A 801 -4.14 -13.73 -4.91
CA TYR A 801 -4.83 -12.45 -5.07
C TYR A 801 -6.05 -12.41 -4.16
N ALA A 802 -6.17 -11.36 -3.36
CA ALA A 802 -7.42 -11.04 -2.69
C ALA A 802 -8.50 -10.65 -3.71
N THR A 803 -9.74 -11.03 -3.43
CA THR A 803 -10.88 -10.70 -4.29
C THR A 803 -11.97 -10.01 -3.48
N VAL A 804 -12.68 -9.09 -4.13
CA VAL A 804 -13.68 -8.23 -3.48
C VAL A 804 -14.94 -8.14 -4.32
N GLN A 805 -16.08 -8.29 -3.66
CA GLN A 805 -17.39 -8.19 -4.29
C GLN A 805 -17.89 -6.75 -4.19
N VAL A 806 -18.13 -6.11 -5.34
CA VAL A 806 -18.72 -4.77 -5.42
C VAL A 806 -19.92 -4.82 -6.34
N GLY A 807 -21.12 -4.61 -5.77
CA GLY A 807 -22.37 -4.92 -6.46
C GLY A 807 -22.43 -6.40 -6.86
N ASP A 808 -22.77 -6.67 -8.12
CA ASP A 808 -22.82 -8.03 -8.67
C ASP A 808 -21.48 -8.49 -9.27
N GLN A 809 -20.44 -7.64 -9.24
CA GLN A 809 -19.14 -7.93 -9.83
C GLN A 809 -18.12 -8.39 -8.78
N CYS A 810 -17.26 -9.34 -9.18
CA CYS A 810 -16.15 -9.81 -8.37
C CYS A 810 -14.81 -9.37 -8.98
N TRP A 811 -14.06 -8.58 -8.23
CA TRP A 811 -12.82 -7.93 -8.67
C TRP A 811 -11.61 -8.45 -7.91
N PHE A 812 -10.43 -8.42 -8.53
CA PHE A 812 -9.19 -8.45 -7.75
C PHE A 812 -9.11 -7.19 -6.88
N ALA A 813 -8.72 -7.35 -5.62
CA ALA A 813 -8.42 -6.22 -4.72
C ALA A 813 -7.04 -5.61 -5.00
N GLU A 814 -6.20 -6.27 -5.81
CA GLU A 814 -4.83 -5.87 -6.08
C GLU A 814 -4.52 -5.85 -7.59
N ASN A 815 -3.44 -5.18 -7.99
CA ASN A 815 -2.99 -5.15 -9.38
C ASN A 815 -2.31 -6.46 -9.78
N LEU A 816 -2.44 -6.84 -11.05
CA LEU A 816 -1.91 -8.08 -11.59
C LEU A 816 -0.37 -8.11 -11.59
N ARG A 817 0.23 -9.19 -11.07
CA ARG A 817 1.68 -9.37 -10.88
C ARG A 817 2.35 -10.30 -11.91
N THR A 818 1.59 -10.90 -12.82
CA THR A 818 2.09 -11.96 -13.68
C THR A 818 3.07 -11.50 -14.76
N GLU A 819 4.11 -12.28 -14.99
CA GLU A 819 5.02 -12.11 -16.14
C GLU A 819 4.65 -13.01 -17.33
N LEU A 820 3.55 -13.76 -17.22
CA LEU A 820 3.10 -14.73 -18.20
C LEU A 820 1.69 -14.40 -18.68
N TYR A 821 1.41 -14.61 -19.96
CA TYR A 821 0.04 -14.72 -20.45
C TYR A 821 -0.64 -15.94 -19.82
N ALA A 822 -1.97 -16.00 -19.84
CA ALA A 822 -2.74 -17.14 -19.33
C ALA A 822 -2.43 -18.46 -20.05
N SER A 823 -1.83 -18.41 -21.25
CA SER A 823 -1.27 -19.56 -21.95
C SER A 823 0.02 -20.13 -21.32
N GLY A 824 0.64 -19.39 -20.41
CA GLY A 824 1.97 -19.66 -19.84
C GLY A 824 3.14 -19.06 -20.66
N ASP A 825 2.86 -18.41 -21.78
CA ASP A 825 3.91 -17.75 -22.57
C ASP A 825 4.43 -16.49 -21.86
N PRO A 826 5.75 -16.21 -21.87
CA PRO A 826 6.30 -15.03 -21.23
C PRO A 826 5.86 -13.73 -21.91
N ILE A 827 5.65 -12.70 -21.10
CA ILE A 827 5.43 -11.32 -21.52
C ILE A 827 6.78 -10.59 -21.46
N PRO A 828 7.30 -10.11 -22.60
CA PRO A 828 8.55 -9.34 -22.65
C PRO A 828 8.65 -8.22 -21.61
N SER A 829 9.81 -8.07 -20.98
CA SER A 829 10.09 -7.08 -19.92
C SER A 829 11.21 -6.08 -20.26
N ASP A 830 11.75 -6.14 -21.48
CA ASP A 830 12.85 -5.27 -21.90
C ASP A 830 12.33 -3.88 -22.31
N ILE A 831 12.30 -2.98 -21.33
CA ILE A 831 11.85 -1.59 -21.50
C ILE A 831 12.76 -0.74 -22.39
N GLN A 832 14.00 -1.19 -22.66
CA GLN A 832 14.96 -0.43 -23.48
C GLN A 832 14.72 -0.63 -24.98
N ASP A 833 14.02 -1.71 -25.36
CA ASP A 833 13.54 -1.91 -26.73
C ASP A 833 12.22 -1.15 -26.96
N SER A 834 12.36 0.14 -27.24
CA SER A 834 11.23 1.02 -27.58
C SER A 834 10.38 0.53 -28.76
N LEU A 835 10.94 -0.27 -29.68
CA LEU A 835 10.18 -0.83 -30.80
C LEU A 835 9.33 -2.02 -30.33
N LEU A 836 9.90 -2.89 -29.49
CA LEU A 836 9.17 -4.00 -28.88
C LEU A 836 8.01 -3.47 -28.02
N TRP A 837 8.24 -2.48 -27.17
CA TRP A 837 7.21 -1.89 -26.33
C TRP A 837 6.08 -1.22 -27.14
N ALA A 838 6.39 -0.66 -28.31
CA ALA A 838 5.42 0.00 -29.18
C ALA A 838 4.68 -0.93 -30.15
N THR A 839 5.06 -2.21 -30.26
CA THR A 839 4.51 -3.12 -31.30
C THR A 839 4.13 -4.51 -30.82
N ALA A 840 4.53 -4.91 -29.60
CA ALA A 840 4.20 -6.19 -29.01
C ALA A 840 3.75 -6.02 -27.56
N GLY A 841 3.04 -7.00 -27.02
CA GLY A 841 2.68 -7.00 -25.60
C GLY A 841 3.93 -7.04 -24.72
N ALA A 842 4.02 -6.12 -23.77
CA ALA A 842 5.16 -5.95 -22.88
C ALA A 842 4.71 -5.52 -21.47
N GLN A 843 5.58 -5.72 -20.48
CA GLN A 843 5.32 -5.38 -19.09
C GLN A 843 6.57 -4.79 -18.41
N THR A 844 6.36 -4.04 -17.32
CA THR A 844 7.44 -3.58 -16.43
C THR A 844 6.96 -3.47 -14.97
N TYR A 845 7.89 -3.23 -14.05
CA TYR A 845 7.59 -2.93 -12.65
C TYR A 845 7.20 -1.46 -12.47
N PHE A 846 6.40 -1.17 -11.45
CA PHE A 846 6.23 0.21 -10.96
C PHE A 846 7.60 0.82 -10.62
N LEU A 847 7.86 2.04 -11.09
CA LEU A 847 9.18 2.71 -11.00
C LEU A 847 10.37 1.89 -11.52
N GLU A 848 10.11 0.87 -12.34
CA GLU A 848 11.12 -0.05 -12.86
C GLU A 848 11.87 -0.81 -11.75
N ASP A 849 11.25 -0.96 -10.56
CA ASP A 849 11.84 -1.61 -9.40
C ASP A 849 10.93 -2.74 -8.87
N SER A 850 11.48 -3.95 -8.80
CA SER A 850 10.77 -5.13 -8.33
C SER A 850 10.36 -5.07 -6.87
N VAL A 851 10.94 -4.18 -6.05
CA VAL A 851 10.55 -4.00 -4.64
C VAL A 851 9.08 -3.63 -4.49
N TYR A 852 8.49 -2.98 -5.49
CA TYR A 852 7.08 -2.57 -5.49
C TYR A 852 6.13 -3.62 -6.07
N LEU A 853 6.63 -4.79 -6.48
CA LEU A 853 5.81 -5.81 -7.15
C LEU A 853 4.63 -6.27 -6.27
N GLU A 854 4.87 -6.49 -4.99
CA GLU A 854 3.84 -6.93 -4.05
C GLU A 854 2.79 -5.85 -3.82
N GLU A 855 3.21 -4.61 -3.62
CA GLU A 855 2.34 -3.49 -3.22
C GLU A 855 1.63 -2.80 -4.41
N ARG A 856 2.18 -2.88 -5.63
CA ARG A 856 1.74 -2.08 -6.79
C ARG A 856 1.47 -2.90 -8.04
N GLY A 857 1.89 -4.16 -8.08
CA GLY A 857 1.75 -5.02 -9.26
C GLY A 857 2.68 -4.62 -10.42
N ARG A 858 2.33 -5.09 -11.63
CA ARG A 858 3.04 -4.76 -12.87
C ARG A 858 2.24 -3.79 -13.73
N MET A 859 2.96 -3.11 -14.61
CA MET A 859 2.42 -2.23 -15.63
C MET A 859 2.49 -2.94 -16.98
N TYR A 860 1.36 -3.04 -17.67
CA TYR A 860 1.26 -3.70 -18.98
C TYR A 860 0.95 -2.67 -20.05
N ASN A 861 1.49 -2.85 -21.25
CA ASN A 861 1.06 -2.04 -22.38
C ASN A 861 -0.27 -2.52 -22.98
N GLY A 862 -0.94 -1.67 -23.75
CA GLY A 862 -2.23 -2.01 -24.37
C GLY A 862 -2.16 -3.19 -25.36
N HIS A 863 -0.98 -3.46 -25.93
CA HIS A 863 -0.77 -4.64 -26.76
C HIS A 863 -0.84 -5.95 -25.96
N ALA A 864 -0.35 -5.97 -24.71
CA ALA A 864 -0.47 -7.12 -23.83
C ALA A 864 -1.92 -7.33 -23.37
N VAL A 865 -2.65 -6.23 -23.13
CA VAL A 865 -4.07 -6.25 -22.74
C VAL A 865 -4.97 -6.89 -23.80
N LEU A 866 -4.72 -6.60 -25.08
CA LEU A 866 -5.50 -7.15 -26.20
C LEU A 866 -4.94 -8.44 -26.79
N ASP A 867 -3.85 -8.98 -26.24
CA ASP A 867 -3.28 -10.22 -26.75
C ASP A 867 -4.25 -11.38 -26.55
N ALA A 868 -4.45 -12.18 -27.60
CA ALA A 868 -5.39 -13.30 -27.60
C ALA A 868 -5.04 -14.40 -26.57
N ARG A 869 -3.81 -14.41 -26.05
CA ARG A 869 -3.38 -15.33 -24.99
C ARG A 869 -3.92 -14.93 -23.61
N GLY A 870 -4.38 -13.68 -23.44
CA GLY A 870 -5.03 -13.17 -22.23
C GLY A 870 -4.08 -12.95 -21.05
N LEU A 871 -4.38 -11.97 -20.19
CA LEU A 871 -3.61 -11.68 -18.97
C LEU A 871 -4.21 -12.34 -17.71
N CYS A 872 -5.54 -12.38 -17.63
CA CYS A 872 -6.28 -12.85 -16.48
C CYS A 872 -6.49 -14.38 -16.46
N PRO A 873 -6.71 -14.98 -15.28
CA PRO A 873 -6.97 -16.42 -15.16
C PRO A 873 -8.21 -16.86 -15.94
N THR A 874 -8.33 -18.16 -16.21
CA THR A 874 -9.55 -18.71 -16.83
C THR A 874 -10.78 -18.44 -15.96
N GLY A 875 -11.87 -17.94 -16.56
CA GLY A 875 -13.07 -17.47 -15.84
C GLY A 875 -12.95 -16.03 -15.33
N TRP A 876 -11.90 -15.32 -15.72
CA TRP A 876 -11.67 -13.91 -15.43
C TRP A 876 -11.17 -13.20 -16.69
N HIS A 877 -11.45 -11.91 -16.82
CA HIS A 877 -11.00 -11.11 -17.95
C HIS A 877 -10.43 -9.76 -17.50
N VAL A 878 -9.69 -9.11 -18.40
CA VAL A 878 -9.32 -7.70 -18.23
C VAL A 878 -10.60 -6.88 -18.40
N PRO A 879 -10.99 -6.06 -17.41
CA PRO A 879 -12.28 -5.39 -17.39
C PRO A 879 -12.54 -4.60 -18.67
N SER A 880 -13.73 -4.70 -19.21
CA SER A 880 -14.19 -3.82 -20.28
C SER A 880 -14.52 -2.43 -19.74
N ASP A 881 -14.66 -1.45 -20.62
CA ASP A 881 -15.17 -0.13 -20.26
C ASP A 881 -16.57 -0.21 -19.62
N GLY A 882 -17.39 -1.19 -20.04
CA GLY A 882 -18.70 -1.47 -19.46
C GLY A 882 -18.64 -2.08 -18.06
N ASP A 883 -17.60 -2.85 -17.75
CA ASP A 883 -17.41 -3.42 -16.40
C ASP A 883 -17.05 -2.32 -15.41
N PHE A 884 -16.18 -1.39 -15.79
CA PHE A 884 -15.88 -0.23 -14.96
C PHE A 884 -17.10 0.70 -14.78
N ILE A 885 -17.95 0.87 -15.80
CA ILE A 885 -19.19 1.65 -15.67
C ILE A 885 -20.14 1.01 -14.64
N GLN A 886 -20.25 -0.31 -14.64
CA GLN A 886 -21.03 -1.05 -13.64
C GLN A 886 -20.43 -0.90 -12.23
N LEU A 887 -19.09 -0.99 -12.09
CA LEU A 887 -18.41 -0.79 -10.81
C LEU A 887 -18.67 0.62 -10.27
N GLU A 888 -18.54 1.64 -11.12
CA GLU A 888 -18.80 3.03 -10.76
C GLU A 888 -20.24 3.24 -10.30
N GLY A 889 -21.20 2.64 -11.01
CA GLY A 889 -22.61 2.60 -10.61
C GLY A 889 -22.81 1.94 -9.24
N ALA A 890 -22.19 0.77 -9.01
CA ALA A 890 -22.26 0.06 -7.74
C ALA A 890 -21.65 0.86 -6.57
N THR A 891 -20.64 1.69 -6.84
CA THR A 891 -20.03 2.59 -5.85
C THR A 891 -20.73 3.94 -5.71
N GLY A 892 -21.93 4.10 -6.28
CA GLY A 892 -22.82 5.24 -6.05
C GLY A 892 -22.97 6.20 -7.22
N MET A 893 -22.31 5.98 -8.38
CA MET A 893 -22.46 6.86 -9.54
C MET A 893 -23.85 6.73 -10.17
N SER A 894 -24.52 7.85 -10.42
CA SER A 894 -25.88 7.85 -10.98
C SER A 894 -25.90 7.39 -12.44
N GLU A 895 -27.01 6.75 -12.87
CA GLU A 895 -27.14 6.29 -14.27
C GLU A 895 -27.05 7.43 -15.30
N VAL A 896 -27.34 8.66 -14.88
CA VAL A 896 -27.31 9.87 -15.74
C VAL A 896 -25.89 10.20 -16.20
N ASP A 897 -24.86 9.75 -15.49
CA ASP A 897 -23.45 10.01 -15.80
C ASP A 897 -22.82 8.94 -16.74
N TRP A 898 -23.57 7.91 -17.15
CA TRP A 898 -23.02 6.71 -17.81
C TRP A 898 -22.78 6.83 -19.33
N GLU A 899 -23.47 7.69 -20.06
CA GLU A 899 -23.64 7.45 -21.50
C GLU A 899 -22.69 8.16 -22.48
N SER A 900 -21.86 9.16 -22.13
CA SER A 900 -20.89 9.68 -23.14
C SER A 900 -19.72 10.58 -22.71
N THR A 901 -19.49 10.87 -21.43
CA THR A 901 -18.50 11.90 -21.07
C THR A 901 -17.10 11.30 -20.89
N GLU A 902 -16.20 11.61 -21.84
CA GLU A 902 -14.76 11.61 -21.61
C GLU A 902 -14.44 12.78 -20.66
N GLY A 903 -13.81 12.50 -19.52
CA GLY A 903 -13.55 13.51 -18.48
C GLY A 903 -13.73 13.00 -17.03
N ASP A 904 -13.70 13.96 -16.11
CA ASP A 904 -13.94 13.76 -14.68
C ASP A 904 -15.42 13.42 -14.40
N ARG A 905 -15.64 12.51 -13.44
CA ARG A 905 -16.96 12.04 -13.04
C ARG A 905 -16.98 11.50 -11.62
N GLY A 906 -18.17 11.40 -11.03
CA GLY A 906 -18.33 10.97 -9.63
C GLY A 906 -17.80 11.97 -8.60
N CYS A 907 -17.40 13.17 -9.02
CA CYS A 907 -16.77 14.19 -8.18
C CYS A 907 -17.64 14.61 -7.00
N SER A 908 -18.94 14.84 -7.23
CA SER A 908 -19.88 15.29 -6.19
C SER A 908 -20.15 14.24 -5.12
N LEU A 909 -19.78 12.99 -5.39
CA LEU A 909 -19.94 11.85 -4.49
C LEU A 909 -18.59 11.34 -3.98
N GLU A 910 -17.48 12.00 -4.36
CA GLU A 910 -16.11 11.65 -3.98
C GLU A 910 -15.77 10.17 -4.21
N ILE A 911 -16.31 9.58 -5.29
CA ILE A 911 -16.16 8.14 -5.57
C ILE A 911 -14.70 7.72 -5.64
N GLY A 912 -13.82 8.58 -6.16
CA GLY A 912 -12.38 8.36 -6.17
C GLY A 912 -11.82 8.07 -4.77
N GLU A 913 -12.20 8.85 -3.76
CA GLU A 913 -11.73 8.65 -2.37
C GLU A 913 -12.19 7.31 -1.77
N THR A 914 -13.33 6.79 -2.24
CA THR A 914 -13.87 5.51 -1.76
C THR A 914 -13.13 4.29 -2.31
N TRP A 915 -12.39 4.43 -3.41
CA TRP A 915 -11.61 3.35 -4.03
C TRP A 915 -10.16 3.33 -3.57
N LYS A 916 -9.60 4.51 -3.27
CA LYS A 916 -8.21 4.68 -2.86
C LYS A 916 -7.91 3.87 -1.59
N SER A 917 -6.73 3.27 -1.55
CA SER A 917 -6.10 2.74 -0.34
C SER A 917 -5.97 3.83 0.73
N GLN A 918 -5.92 3.39 1.98
CA GLN A 918 -5.77 4.26 3.16
C GLN A 918 -4.35 4.83 3.34
N THR A 919 -3.40 4.42 2.49
CA THR A 919 -2.01 4.89 2.53
C THR A 919 -1.44 4.96 1.11
N GLY A 920 -0.43 5.83 0.91
CA GLY A 920 0.47 5.77 -0.24
C GLY A 920 0.31 6.88 -1.28
N TRP A 921 -0.63 7.81 -1.09
CA TRP A 921 -0.99 8.88 -2.03
C TRP A 921 -0.26 10.21 -1.77
N TYR A 922 0.12 10.94 -2.83
CA TYR A 922 0.77 12.25 -2.73
C TYR A 922 0.52 13.14 -3.96
N PRO A 923 0.28 14.46 -3.84
CA PRO A 923 -0.22 15.13 -2.64
C PRO A 923 -1.71 14.84 -2.49
N GLY A 924 -2.19 14.44 -1.32
CA GLY A 924 -3.61 14.13 -1.16
C GLY A 924 -3.95 13.64 0.24
N GLU A 925 -5.24 13.63 0.54
CA GLU A 925 -5.79 12.92 1.70
C GLU A 925 -5.77 11.42 1.42
N GLU A 926 -5.63 10.62 2.47
CA GLU A 926 -5.64 9.17 2.35
C GLU A 926 -7.05 8.69 1.99
N GLY A 927 -7.13 7.66 1.14
CA GLY A 927 -8.40 7.06 0.75
C GLY A 927 -9.14 6.42 1.91
N THR A 928 -10.45 6.19 1.73
CA THR A 928 -11.24 5.49 2.74
C THR A 928 -11.27 3.97 2.53
N ASP A 929 -10.93 3.51 1.32
CA ASP A 929 -11.06 2.12 0.86
C ASP A 929 -12.40 1.47 1.23
N LEU A 930 -13.49 2.24 1.12
CA LEU A 930 -14.82 1.86 1.57
C LEU A 930 -15.31 0.54 0.94
N TRP A 931 -14.84 0.25 -0.28
CA TRP A 931 -15.28 -0.91 -1.07
C TRP A 931 -14.29 -2.07 -1.05
N GLY A 932 -13.17 -1.98 -0.30
CA GLY A 932 -12.13 -3.01 -0.25
C GLY A 932 -11.41 -3.22 -1.58
N LEU A 933 -11.38 -2.19 -2.43
CA LEU A 933 -10.64 -2.21 -3.69
C LEU A 933 -9.16 -1.92 -3.46
N SER A 934 -8.76 -1.30 -2.36
CA SER A 934 -7.37 -1.03 -2.00
C SER A 934 -6.56 -0.46 -3.18
N VAL A 935 -7.13 0.50 -3.92
CA VAL A 935 -6.46 1.07 -5.11
C VAL A 935 -5.23 1.82 -4.65
N GLN A 936 -4.07 1.41 -5.14
CA GLN A 936 -2.79 2.04 -4.83
C GLN A 936 -2.31 2.91 -5.99
N PRO A 937 -1.57 4.01 -5.77
CA PRO A 937 -1.14 4.91 -6.85
C PRO A 937 -0.01 4.28 -7.67
N SER A 938 -0.36 3.83 -8.88
CA SER A 938 0.52 3.11 -9.81
C SER A 938 1.05 3.98 -10.96
N GLY A 939 0.53 5.20 -11.14
CA GLY A 939 0.90 6.10 -12.24
C GLY A 939 0.74 5.45 -13.61
N TYR A 940 1.53 5.90 -14.60
CA TYR A 940 1.66 5.24 -15.91
C TYR A 940 3.12 5.23 -16.36
N PHE A 941 3.44 4.38 -17.32
CA PHE A 941 4.78 4.28 -17.90
C PHE A 941 4.80 4.67 -19.39
N LEU A 942 5.78 5.49 -19.77
CA LEU A 942 6.09 5.83 -21.15
C LEU A 942 7.56 5.50 -21.44
N THR A 943 7.85 4.83 -22.54
CA THR A 943 9.22 4.40 -22.91
C THR A 943 10.25 5.51 -23.00
N TRP A 944 9.85 6.75 -23.31
CA TRP A 944 10.78 7.87 -23.50
C TRP A 944 10.78 8.88 -22.35
N ASP A 945 9.65 9.02 -21.65
CA ASP A 945 9.46 9.99 -20.59
C ASP A 945 9.50 9.35 -19.18
N GLY A 946 9.62 8.01 -19.11
CA GLY A 946 9.65 7.23 -17.88
C GLY A 946 8.29 7.15 -17.18
N PHE A 947 8.32 6.99 -15.86
CA PHE A 947 7.12 6.96 -15.03
C PHE A 947 6.50 8.35 -14.86
N GLY A 948 5.24 8.47 -15.27
CA GLY A 948 4.41 9.64 -15.06
C GLY A 948 3.44 9.42 -13.90
N ASN A 949 3.16 10.48 -13.17
CA ASN A 949 2.21 10.51 -12.06
C ASN A 949 2.40 9.41 -11.00
N ALA A 950 3.64 8.99 -10.75
CA ALA A 950 3.97 8.12 -9.63
C ALA A 950 3.47 8.75 -8.32
N TYR A 951 2.84 7.96 -7.44
CA TYR A 951 2.21 8.38 -6.18
C TYR A 951 1.05 9.38 -6.28
N THR A 952 0.83 10.01 -7.45
CA THR A 952 -0.14 11.09 -7.67
C THR A 952 -1.38 10.64 -8.44
N SER A 953 -1.38 9.43 -9.03
CA SER A 953 -2.59 8.80 -9.56
C SER A 953 -2.42 7.28 -9.71
N SER A 954 -3.51 6.55 -9.87
CA SER A 954 -3.51 5.16 -10.35
C SER A 954 -4.21 5.05 -11.70
N GLU A 955 -3.67 4.22 -12.60
CA GLU A 955 -4.13 4.10 -13.98
C GLU A 955 -4.47 2.66 -14.31
N PHE A 956 -5.69 2.43 -14.79
CA PHE A 956 -6.20 1.11 -15.13
C PHE A 956 -6.55 1.00 -16.60
N TRP A 957 -6.07 -0.09 -17.20
CA TRP A 957 -6.50 -0.47 -18.54
C TRP A 957 -7.91 -1.04 -18.57
N THR A 958 -8.60 -0.80 -19.68
CA THR A 958 -9.77 -1.59 -20.07
C THR A 958 -9.48 -2.40 -21.32
N SER A 959 -10.21 -3.50 -21.52
CA SER A 959 -10.15 -4.32 -22.74
C SER A 959 -10.97 -3.75 -23.91
N THR A 960 -11.69 -2.63 -23.72
CA THR A 960 -12.51 -2.00 -24.76
C THR A 960 -11.68 -1.05 -25.62
N PRO A 961 -11.53 -1.29 -26.92
CA PRO A 961 -10.86 -0.33 -27.82
C PRO A 961 -11.64 0.98 -27.94
N TYR A 962 -10.93 2.11 -27.80
CA TYR A 962 -11.45 3.42 -28.21
C TYR A 962 -11.43 3.51 -29.74
N ASP A 963 -10.32 3.10 -30.35
CA ASP A 963 -10.16 2.92 -31.79
C ASP A 963 -9.03 1.90 -32.11
N ALA A 964 -8.48 1.96 -33.33
CA ALA A 964 -7.48 1.02 -33.80
C ALA A 964 -6.10 1.14 -33.11
N THR A 965 -5.79 2.26 -32.44
CA THR A 965 -4.48 2.46 -31.77
C THR A 965 -4.61 2.77 -30.28
N ARG A 966 -5.84 2.93 -29.78
CA ARG A 966 -6.12 3.41 -28.42
C ARG A 966 -7.13 2.55 -27.67
N LEU A 967 -6.93 2.44 -26.37
CA LEU A 967 -7.82 1.73 -25.43
C LEU A 967 -8.42 2.73 -24.43
N TRP A 968 -9.64 2.45 -23.97
CA TRP A 968 -10.21 3.20 -22.85
C TRP A 968 -9.44 2.89 -21.55
N ARG A 969 -9.36 3.87 -20.65
CA ARG A 969 -8.70 3.80 -19.35
C ARG A 969 -9.57 4.37 -18.23
N ARG A 970 -9.17 4.07 -17.00
CA ARG A 970 -9.61 4.77 -15.78
C ARG A 970 -8.42 5.35 -15.04
N GLN A 971 -8.61 6.55 -14.50
CA GLN A 971 -7.64 7.17 -13.62
C GLN A 971 -8.30 7.53 -12.30
N VAL A 972 -7.58 7.24 -11.21
CA VAL A 972 -7.88 7.69 -9.85
C VAL A 972 -6.80 8.69 -9.44
N PRO A 973 -7.06 10.00 -9.47
CA PRO A 973 -6.11 11.05 -9.07
C PRO A 973 -5.96 11.16 -7.55
N ALA A 974 -4.77 11.52 -7.05
CA ALA A 974 -4.49 11.66 -5.61
C ALA A 974 -5.22 12.86 -4.98
N ASP A 975 -5.30 13.97 -5.69
CA ASP A 975 -5.74 15.27 -5.20
C ASP A 975 -7.22 15.58 -5.51
N SER A 976 -8.00 14.55 -5.86
CA SER A 976 -9.40 14.68 -6.21
C SER A 976 -10.21 13.43 -5.87
N GLY A 977 -11.44 13.63 -5.38
CA GLY A 977 -12.44 12.58 -5.22
C GLY A 977 -13.15 12.20 -6.52
N CYS A 978 -12.75 12.77 -7.66
CA CYS A 978 -13.26 12.37 -8.96
C CYS A 978 -12.59 11.07 -9.46
N LEU A 979 -13.31 10.33 -10.30
CA LEU A 979 -12.71 9.37 -11.24
C LEU A 979 -12.58 10.04 -12.60
N PHE A 980 -11.54 9.70 -13.37
CA PHE A 980 -11.39 10.19 -14.74
C PHE A 980 -11.49 9.05 -15.76
N ARG A 981 -12.29 9.27 -16.81
CA ARG A 981 -12.43 8.37 -17.96
C ARG A 981 -11.84 8.99 -19.21
N GLY A 982 -10.92 8.29 -19.84
CA GLY A 982 -10.31 8.72 -21.10
C GLY A 982 -9.65 7.57 -21.85
N TRP A 983 -8.70 7.87 -22.72
CA TRP A 983 -8.00 6.87 -23.51
C TRP A 983 -6.49 7.06 -23.44
N TRP A 984 -5.75 5.99 -23.72
CA TRP A 984 -4.31 5.98 -23.92
C TRP A 984 -3.96 5.25 -25.23
N GLU A 985 -2.82 5.60 -25.83
CA GLU A 985 -2.23 4.82 -26.93
C GLU A 985 -1.77 3.45 -26.41
N MET A 986 -1.83 2.41 -27.26
CA MET A 986 -1.45 1.03 -26.88
C MET A 986 -0.01 0.88 -26.36
N GLY A 987 0.87 1.85 -26.61
CA GLY A 987 2.25 1.88 -26.12
C GLY A 987 2.42 2.43 -24.69
N VAL A 988 1.35 2.70 -23.95
CA VAL A 988 1.42 3.21 -22.57
C VAL A 988 1.35 2.04 -21.58
N GLY A 989 2.19 2.03 -20.56
CA GLY A 989 2.08 1.07 -19.46
C GLY A 989 1.07 1.53 -18.41
N SER A 990 0.10 0.68 -18.06
CA SER A 990 -0.85 0.91 -16.98
C SER A 990 -1.16 -0.38 -16.23
N ALA A 991 -1.71 -0.27 -15.03
CA ALA A 991 -2.05 -1.42 -14.21
C ALA A 991 -3.26 -2.16 -14.80
N VAL A 992 -3.34 -3.46 -14.49
CA VAL A 992 -4.46 -4.33 -14.85
C VAL A 992 -4.97 -4.98 -13.57
N ARG A 993 -6.29 -5.09 -13.45
CA ARG A 993 -6.97 -5.73 -12.33
C ARG A 993 -8.10 -6.58 -12.89
N CYS A 994 -8.07 -7.87 -12.63
CA CYS A 994 -8.99 -8.82 -13.27
C CYS A 994 -10.38 -8.79 -12.63
N ILE A 995 -11.41 -9.04 -13.44
CA ILE A 995 -12.80 -9.21 -13.01
C ILE A 995 -13.29 -10.62 -13.42
N LYS A 996 -14.09 -11.26 -12.57
CA LYS A 996 -14.65 -12.60 -12.83
C LYS A 996 -15.73 -12.52 -13.91
N ASP A 997 -15.75 -13.50 -14.81
CA ASP A 997 -16.81 -13.64 -15.82
C ASP A 997 -18.16 -13.89 -15.13
N THR A 998 -19.21 -13.18 -15.54
CA THR A 998 -20.59 -13.49 -15.15
C THR A 998 -21.06 -14.74 -15.89
N GLU A 999 -21.54 -15.76 -15.16
CA GLU A 999 -22.09 -17.00 -15.76
C GLU A 999 -23.38 -16.79 -16.56
#